data_AF-X0LNB0-F1
#
_entry.id   AF-X0LNB0-F1
#
_cell.length_a   1.000
_cell.length_b   1.000
_cell.length_c   1.000
_cell.angle_alpha   90.00
_cell.angle_beta   90.00
_cell.angle_gamma   90.00
#
_symmetry.space_group_name_H-M   'P 1'
#
loop_
_entity.id
_entity.type
_entity.pdbx_description
1 polymer ?
#
loop_
_entity_poly.entity_id
_entity_poly.type
_entity_poly.pdbx_seq_one_letter_code
_entity_poly.pdbx_strand_id
1 'polypeptide(L)'
;MTDECQEPTEYEYSNYHVKWLGKNYKLGDPTHGSILDSDLEDFARDEHLRAKEAIHSQSLRSARALCAFHGYGRNSVWPPVDPGRPTEELLEEFRHVNQVVQSEWSRLIELVVGKEREIQEIIINLTDGKIRDQNGKILCIQDCLENSWEETRNAFNAQYTKSRSESRPVHMESDFSLDPEGHINPNHSSDLDEFAHEYLRNVRVNFHWKNNGIPRMLEEKRQYPLYRSTANYHDDREAMEDAIMDDVKFRNLRKPSPDPAADASEQAGCNFEVEDALRKQRAHFLVSHINKEDLSIPLNMLMFIHYRARLHPIEFAFQDNNSMHLGKQSHILSGACDPSFYVMFVPVKDHEYENQYQRAWCEPKILSKHLPEMDEDRFEDLQSAGRIFGSMEAWLILQSQAITYLFLATFCKQMLDLAKHELITGHTSRLNKKEILEIEISAGQKIKMLKEKKGAETMQDIASIRQYEPNCTGVNLQRYRTKLKEKSAAAEDHIKNLFDDPAYLVKYIVEQKDHHWTNIVEDSTYLPNEYSQSYHDAILRKVLYRSCMRSVLRRAFFEFFIWDTVTNALEDFETFERETLKEPPKMEEFGYCRRTAAPRPHVSEELDTYTAKYRQLQELIRHAAAFFIFEFRKEAIHAASEPMRNTYLTTRI
;
A
#
# COMPACT_ATOMS: atom_id res chain seq x y z
N MET A 1 14.63 46.35 -6.07
CA MET A 1 14.03 45.24 -5.31
C MET A 1 13.99 44.07 -6.25
N THR A 2 14.98 43.21 -6.10
CA THR A 2 15.20 42.00 -6.89
C THR A 2 14.38 40.89 -6.26
N ASP A 3 13.21 40.60 -6.84
CA ASP A 3 12.48 39.37 -6.56
C ASP A 3 13.22 38.23 -7.27
N GLU A 4 14.29 37.73 -6.64
CA GLU A 4 14.84 36.44 -6.98
C GLU A 4 13.76 35.39 -6.66
N CYS A 5 13.21 34.79 -7.73
CA CYS A 5 12.46 33.56 -7.62
C CYS A 5 13.35 32.53 -6.89
N GLN A 6 13.04 32.25 -5.63
CA GLN A 6 13.58 31.06 -4.98
C GLN A 6 13.03 29.86 -5.73
N GLU A 7 13.93 29.11 -6.38
CA GLU A 7 13.62 27.76 -6.83
C GLU A 7 13.11 26.95 -5.61
N PRO A 8 12.13 26.06 -5.79
CA PRO A 8 11.73 25.11 -4.76
C PRO A 8 12.99 24.47 -4.18
N THR A 9 13.17 24.56 -2.86
CA THR A 9 14.31 23.91 -2.20
C THR A 9 14.32 22.41 -2.53
N GLU A 10 15.48 21.74 -2.55
CA GLU A 10 15.57 20.27 -2.75
C GLU A 10 14.60 19.49 -1.83
N TYR A 11 14.30 20.05 -0.66
CA TYR A 11 13.30 19.56 0.30
C TYR A 11 11.86 19.51 -0.25
N GLU A 12 11.45 20.50 -1.06
CA GLU A 12 10.14 20.51 -1.69
C GLU A 12 10.07 19.43 -2.78
N TYR A 13 11.11 19.28 -3.62
CA TYR A 13 11.19 18.22 -4.62
C TYR A 13 11.14 16.81 -4.01
N SER A 14 11.78 16.60 -2.86
CA SER A 14 11.73 15.35 -2.07
C SER A 14 10.30 14.98 -1.67
N ASN A 15 9.56 15.91 -1.08
CA ASN A 15 8.16 15.68 -0.68
C ASN A 15 7.24 15.49 -1.89
N TYR A 16 7.48 16.23 -2.98
CA TYR A 16 6.78 15.99 -4.23
C TYR A 16 7.08 14.59 -4.77
N HIS A 17 8.33 14.11 -4.77
CA HIS A 17 8.66 12.78 -5.30
C HIS A 17 7.95 11.64 -4.55
N VAL A 18 7.79 11.72 -3.23
CA VAL A 18 6.99 10.72 -2.46
C VAL A 18 5.50 10.85 -2.77
N LYS A 19 5.02 12.09 -2.99
CA LYS A 19 3.65 12.35 -3.44
C LYS A 19 3.38 11.77 -4.82
N TRP A 20 4.33 11.92 -5.74
CA TRP A 20 4.22 11.45 -7.12
C TRP A 20 4.47 9.95 -7.21
N LEU A 21 5.40 9.35 -6.46
CA LEU A 21 5.61 7.89 -6.41
C LEU A 21 4.38 7.09 -5.94
N GLY A 22 3.35 7.77 -5.47
CA GLY A 22 2.15 7.18 -4.90
C GLY A 22 2.35 6.50 -3.54
N LYS A 23 3.59 6.35 -3.07
CA LYS A 23 3.88 5.65 -1.81
C LYS A 23 3.55 6.43 -0.53
N ASN A 24 3.11 7.69 -0.65
CA ASN A 24 2.59 8.42 0.49
C ASN A 24 1.14 8.00 0.78
N TYR A 25 0.96 7.16 1.80
CA TYR A 25 -0.36 6.68 2.21
C TYR A 25 -1.34 7.80 2.57
N LYS A 26 -0.85 8.98 2.96
CA LYS A 26 -1.67 10.14 3.37
C LYS A 26 -2.44 10.77 2.20
N LEU A 27 -1.98 10.60 0.96
CA LEU A 27 -2.54 11.34 -0.20
C LEU A 27 -3.79 10.72 -0.81
N GLY A 28 -4.32 9.64 -0.26
CA GLY A 28 -5.54 9.00 -0.75
C GLY A 28 -6.77 9.26 0.11
N ASP A 29 -6.63 9.90 1.27
CA ASP A 29 -7.74 10.20 2.19
C ASP A 29 -7.94 11.73 2.30
N PRO A 30 -9.15 12.24 2.01
CA PRO A 30 -9.52 13.65 2.19
C PRO A 30 -9.20 14.26 3.57
N THR A 31 -9.11 13.42 4.61
CA THR A 31 -8.83 13.88 5.99
C THR A 31 -7.45 14.54 6.09
N HIS A 32 -6.46 14.11 5.30
CA HIS A 32 -5.06 14.59 5.36
C HIS A 32 -4.79 15.83 4.48
N GLY A 33 -5.80 16.70 4.31
CA GLY A 33 -5.87 17.89 3.42
C GLY A 33 -4.58 18.63 3.04
N SER A 34 -4.61 19.33 1.90
CA SER A 34 -3.46 20.03 1.32
C SER A 34 -3.37 21.50 1.78
N ILE A 35 -2.19 22.13 1.62
CA ILE A 35 -1.97 23.57 1.90
C ILE A 35 -2.94 24.48 1.12
N LEU A 36 -3.52 23.99 0.01
CA LEU A 36 -4.42 24.75 -0.86
C LEU A 36 -5.88 24.78 -0.36
N ASP A 37 -6.15 24.12 0.77
CA ASP A 37 -7.50 23.89 1.28
C ASP A 37 -7.86 24.92 2.38
N SER A 38 -6.98 25.91 2.65
CA SER A 38 -7.05 26.78 3.85
C SER A 38 -8.41 27.44 4.06
N ASP A 39 -9.06 27.94 3.00
CA ASP A 39 -10.34 28.64 3.11
C ASP A 39 -11.51 27.67 3.38
N LEU A 40 -11.46 26.47 2.81
CA LEU A 40 -12.41 25.39 3.07
C LEU A 40 -12.19 24.78 4.45
N GLU A 41 -10.94 24.58 4.85
CA GLU A 41 -10.53 24.10 6.18
C GLU A 41 -10.93 25.10 7.28
N ASP A 42 -10.84 26.41 7.04
CA ASP A 42 -11.30 27.43 7.98
C ASP A 42 -12.82 27.47 8.10
N PHE A 43 -13.55 27.30 6.98
CA PHE A 43 -15.01 27.11 7.02
C PHE A 43 -15.39 25.85 7.79
N ALA A 44 -14.66 24.76 7.57
CA ALA A 44 -14.89 23.46 8.17
C ALA A 44 -14.59 23.48 9.67
N ARG A 45 -13.57 24.21 10.11
CA ARG A 45 -13.14 24.35 11.51
C ARG A 45 -14.28 24.74 12.44
N ASP A 46 -15.05 25.76 12.09
CA ASP A 46 -16.15 26.26 12.94
C ASP A 46 -17.34 25.29 12.99
N GLU A 47 -17.61 24.57 11.90
CA GLU A 47 -18.65 23.52 11.86
C GLU A 47 -18.20 22.29 12.67
N HIS A 48 -16.94 21.89 12.55
CA HIS A 48 -16.35 20.74 13.25
C HIS A 48 -16.26 20.95 14.77
N LEU A 49 -15.83 22.15 15.21
CA LEU A 49 -15.77 22.49 16.62
C LEU A 49 -17.18 22.51 17.25
N ARG A 50 -18.19 23.02 16.52
CA ARG A 50 -19.60 22.99 16.97
C ARG A 50 -20.17 21.57 16.99
N ALA A 51 -19.82 20.72 16.04
CA ALA A 51 -20.25 19.31 16.03
C ALA A 51 -19.68 18.49 17.19
N LYS A 52 -18.52 18.89 17.75
CA LYS A 52 -18.00 18.34 19.00
C LYS A 52 -18.86 18.70 20.22
N GLU A 53 -19.46 19.89 20.23
CA GLU A 53 -20.26 20.42 21.34
C GLU A 53 -21.74 20.04 21.25
N ALA A 54 -22.27 19.92 20.03
CA ALA A 54 -23.65 19.55 19.76
C ALA A 54 -23.77 18.03 19.58
N ILE A 55 -24.42 17.38 20.55
CA ILE A 55 -24.69 15.94 20.50
C ILE A 55 -25.53 15.58 19.24
N HIS A 56 -24.87 14.98 18.25
CA HIS A 56 -25.28 13.79 17.48
C HIS A 56 -26.43 13.88 16.44
N SER A 57 -26.86 15.04 15.93
CA SER A 57 -28.05 15.05 15.04
C SER A 57 -28.00 15.92 13.78
N GLN A 58 -26.97 16.74 13.57
CA GLN A 58 -26.90 17.63 12.41
C GLN A 58 -25.88 17.14 11.41
N SER A 59 -26.23 17.26 10.13
CA SER A 59 -25.35 16.90 9.03
C SER A 59 -24.22 17.91 8.86
N LEU A 60 -23.01 17.43 8.60
CA LEU A 60 -21.83 18.26 8.30
C LEU A 60 -21.76 18.59 6.80
N ARG A 61 -22.08 19.83 6.45
CA ARG A 61 -22.03 20.30 5.05
C ARG A 61 -20.59 20.50 4.61
N SER A 62 -19.72 20.97 5.50
CA SER A 62 -18.27 21.04 5.29
C SER A 62 -17.67 19.71 4.86
N ALA A 63 -18.09 18.61 5.48
CA ALA A 63 -17.58 17.27 5.18
C ALA A 63 -17.91 16.82 3.74
N ARG A 64 -19.15 17.10 3.29
CA ARG A 64 -19.57 16.88 1.89
C ARG A 64 -18.81 17.77 0.91
N ALA A 65 -18.64 19.05 1.24
CA ALA A 65 -17.89 20.01 0.42
C ALA A 65 -16.41 19.63 0.28
N LEU A 66 -15.77 19.17 1.36
CA LEU A 66 -14.41 18.65 1.35
C LEU A 66 -14.28 17.40 0.47
N CYS A 67 -15.18 16.43 0.59
CA CYS A 67 -15.18 15.25 -0.29
C CYS A 67 -15.32 15.65 -1.77
N ALA A 68 -16.23 16.58 -2.08
CA ALA A 68 -16.41 17.12 -3.43
C ALA A 68 -15.15 17.83 -3.94
N PHE A 69 -14.46 18.61 -3.09
CA PHE A 69 -13.20 19.26 -3.41
C PHE A 69 -12.11 18.25 -3.79
N HIS A 70 -12.02 17.14 -3.05
CA HIS A 70 -11.13 16.03 -3.37
C HIS A 70 -11.57 15.20 -4.59
N GLY A 71 -12.68 15.55 -5.23
CA GLY A 71 -13.14 14.95 -6.47
C GLY A 71 -14.09 13.76 -6.30
N TYR A 72 -14.57 13.47 -5.10
CA TYR A 72 -15.65 12.49 -4.93
C TYR A 72 -16.95 13.00 -5.54
N GLY A 73 -17.68 12.12 -6.24
CA GLY A 73 -18.85 12.47 -7.03
C GLY A 73 -18.53 13.04 -8.42
N ARG A 74 -17.25 13.31 -8.71
CA ARG A 74 -16.80 13.89 -9.98
C ARG A 74 -15.71 13.11 -10.69
N ASN A 75 -14.69 12.68 -9.96
CA ASN A 75 -13.55 11.88 -10.45
C ASN A 75 -13.64 10.44 -9.95
N SER A 76 -14.49 10.18 -8.95
CA SER A 76 -14.74 8.90 -8.32
C SER A 76 -16.18 8.81 -7.83
N VAL A 77 -16.65 7.59 -7.57
CA VAL A 77 -17.96 7.36 -6.95
C VAL A 77 -18.04 8.09 -5.61
N TRP A 78 -19.23 8.59 -5.26
CA TRP A 78 -19.45 9.18 -3.95
C TRP A 78 -19.07 8.20 -2.84
N PRO A 79 -18.55 8.70 -1.70
CA PRO A 79 -18.46 7.92 -0.50
C PRO A 79 -19.76 7.14 -0.29
N PRO A 80 -19.63 5.85 0.00
CA PRO A 80 -20.76 4.93 0.07
C PRO A 80 -21.57 5.07 1.36
N VAL A 81 -21.42 6.23 1.98
CA VAL A 81 -21.98 6.75 3.22
C VAL A 81 -21.97 8.26 2.99
N ASP A 82 -23.06 8.95 3.32
CA ASP A 82 -23.05 10.41 3.35
C ASP A 82 -21.94 10.91 4.30
N PRO A 83 -20.88 11.58 3.80
CA PRO A 83 -19.78 12.05 4.65
C PRO A 83 -20.23 13.16 5.61
N GLY A 84 -21.38 13.77 5.34
CA GLY A 84 -22.02 14.72 6.22
C GLY A 84 -23.01 14.11 7.20
N ARG A 85 -23.15 12.79 7.35
CA ARG A 85 -24.11 12.23 8.31
C ARG A 85 -23.67 12.44 9.77
N PRO A 86 -24.56 12.27 10.77
CA PRO A 86 -24.17 12.31 12.16
C PRO A 86 -23.05 11.31 12.49
N THR A 87 -22.09 11.76 13.31
CA THR A 87 -20.89 10.99 13.68
C THR A 87 -21.20 9.62 14.32
N GLU A 88 -22.32 9.48 15.03
CA GLU A 88 -22.72 8.20 15.64
C GLU A 88 -23.04 7.13 14.58
N GLU A 89 -23.70 7.49 13.48
CA GLU A 89 -23.96 6.55 12.38
C GLU A 89 -22.65 6.08 11.73
N LEU A 90 -21.65 6.96 11.65
CA LEU A 90 -20.31 6.59 11.20
C LEU A 90 -19.63 5.64 12.19
N LEU A 91 -19.77 5.89 13.49
CA LEU A 91 -19.23 5.04 14.53
C LEU A 91 -19.88 3.64 14.57
N GLU A 92 -21.21 3.56 14.41
CA GLU A 92 -21.95 2.30 14.29
C GLU A 92 -21.42 1.46 13.11
N GLU A 93 -21.08 2.11 12.01
CA GLU A 93 -20.53 1.45 10.82
C GLU A 93 -19.14 0.89 11.10
N PHE A 94 -18.27 1.64 11.77
CA PHE A 94 -16.99 1.11 12.24
C PHE A 94 -17.18 -0.09 13.17
N ARG A 95 -18.09 0.02 14.16
CA ARG A 95 -18.38 -1.07 15.11
C ARG A 95 -18.90 -2.33 14.42
N HIS A 96 -19.74 -2.18 13.39
CA HIS A 96 -20.27 -3.31 12.62
C HIS A 96 -19.15 -4.08 11.91
N VAL A 97 -18.27 -3.41 11.17
CA VAL A 97 -17.14 -4.08 10.49
C VAL A 97 -16.21 -4.72 11.52
N ASN A 98 -15.95 -4.01 12.62
CA ASN A 98 -15.06 -4.44 13.69
C ASN A 98 -15.53 -5.75 14.36
N GLN A 99 -16.85 -5.95 14.52
CA GLN A 99 -17.43 -7.20 15.01
C GLN A 99 -17.10 -8.39 14.09
N VAL A 100 -17.13 -8.18 12.77
CA VAL A 100 -16.76 -9.22 11.79
C VAL A 100 -15.27 -9.55 11.91
N VAL A 101 -14.40 -8.54 11.99
CA VAL A 101 -12.96 -8.73 12.21
C VAL A 101 -12.73 -9.58 13.47
N GLN A 102 -13.41 -9.23 14.57
CA GLN A 102 -13.28 -9.95 15.84
C GLN A 102 -13.73 -11.42 15.74
N SER A 103 -14.90 -11.66 15.13
CA SER A 103 -15.45 -13.00 14.97
C SER A 103 -14.49 -13.90 14.18
N GLU A 104 -14.03 -13.42 13.03
CA GLU A 104 -13.18 -14.20 12.14
C GLU A 104 -11.75 -14.34 12.67
N TRP A 105 -11.23 -13.32 13.38
CA TRP A 105 -9.95 -13.44 14.07
C TRP A 105 -10.00 -14.47 15.20
N SER A 106 -11.07 -14.47 16.00
CA SER A 106 -11.29 -15.50 17.03
C SER A 106 -11.36 -16.89 16.41
N ARG A 107 -12.10 -17.03 15.30
CA ARG A 107 -12.19 -18.28 14.54
C ARG A 107 -10.83 -18.74 14.03
N LEU A 108 -10.00 -17.83 13.50
CA LEU A 108 -8.64 -18.15 13.06
C LEU A 108 -7.78 -18.67 14.23
N ILE A 109 -7.81 -17.98 15.38
CA ILE A 109 -7.07 -18.40 16.58
C ILE A 109 -7.48 -19.82 16.98
N GLU A 110 -8.78 -20.12 17.04
CA GLU A 110 -9.29 -21.46 17.41
C GLU A 110 -8.87 -22.57 16.44
N LEU A 111 -8.70 -22.24 15.16
CA LEU A 111 -8.25 -23.18 14.15
C LEU A 111 -6.74 -23.42 14.23
N VAL A 112 -5.95 -22.36 14.47
CA VAL A 112 -4.48 -22.43 14.39
C VAL A 112 -3.85 -22.81 15.72
N VAL A 113 -4.31 -22.25 16.84
CA VAL A 113 -3.70 -22.49 18.15
C VAL A 113 -3.84 -23.95 18.53
N GLY A 114 -2.69 -24.62 18.71
CA GLY A 114 -2.62 -26.04 19.02
C GLY A 114 -2.69 -26.98 17.82
N LYS A 115 -2.95 -26.48 16.60
CA LYS A 115 -2.99 -27.31 15.37
C LYS A 115 -2.10 -26.78 14.25
N GLU A 116 -1.36 -25.70 14.51
CA GLU A 116 -0.52 -25.02 13.52
C GLU A 116 0.41 -25.99 12.80
N ARG A 117 1.05 -26.91 13.52
CA ARG A 117 1.94 -27.92 12.93
C ARG A 117 1.26 -28.77 11.85
N GLU A 118 0.02 -29.22 12.09
CA GLU A 118 -0.76 -30.00 11.13
C GLU A 118 -1.04 -29.17 9.87
N ILE A 119 -1.45 -27.91 10.05
CA ILE A 119 -1.68 -26.96 8.96
C ILE A 119 -0.38 -26.77 8.14
N GLN A 120 0.76 -26.59 8.80
CA GLN A 120 2.05 -26.41 8.10
C GLN A 120 2.46 -27.66 7.31
N GLU A 121 2.19 -28.86 7.83
CA GLU A 121 2.48 -30.13 7.16
C GLU A 121 1.63 -30.31 5.90
N ILE A 122 0.32 -30.02 5.97
CA ILE A 122 -0.59 -30.08 4.82
C ILE A 122 -0.19 -29.09 3.72
N ILE A 123 0.11 -27.84 4.07
CA ILE A 123 0.51 -26.82 3.09
C ILE A 123 1.79 -27.24 2.33
N ILE A 124 2.76 -27.81 3.03
CA ILE A 124 3.99 -28.32 2.41
C ILE A 124 3.68 -29.54 1.53
N ASN A 125 2.83 -30.46 2.01
CA ASN A 125 2.43 -31.64 1.22
C ASN A 125 1.64 -31.27 -0.04
N LEU A 126 0.78 -30.24 0.01
CA LEU A 126 0.09 -29.69 -1.17
C LEU A 126 1.06 -29.13 -2.19
N THR A 127 2.10 -28.44 -1.73
CA THR A 127 3.12 -27.85 -2.60
C THR A 127 4.01 -28.92 -3.21
N ASP A 128 4.29 -29.99 -2.47
CA ASP A 128 5.04 -31.16 -2.94
C ASP A 128 4.19 -32.11 -3.83
N GLY A 129 2.90 -31.82 -4.06
CA GLY A 129 2.00 -32.65 -4.87
C GLY A 129 1.65 -34.00 -4.24
N LYS A 130 1.71 -34.10 -2.91
CA LYS A 130 1.50 -35.36 -2.16
C LYS A 130 0.04 -35.62 -1.78
N ILE A 131 -0.81 -34.60 -1.82
CA ILE A 131 -2.23 -34.71 -1.44
C ILE A 131 -3.09 -35.04 -2.65
N ARG A 132 -4.07 -35.91 -2.46
CA ARG A 132 -5.07 -36.26 -3.49
C ARG A 132 -6.48 -36.02 -2.98
N ASP A 133 -7.37 -35.63 -3.88
CA ASP A 133 -8.79 -35.53 -3.59
C ASP A 133 -9.46 -36.93 -3.54
N GLN A 134 -10.76 -36.94 -3.26
CA GLN A 134 -11.58 -38.17 -3.20
C GLN A 134 -11.68 -38.91 -4.55
N ASN A 135 -11.38 -38.22 -5.66
CA ASN A 135 -11.38 -38.76 -7.02
C ASN A 135 -9.98 -39.16 -7.50
N GLY A 136 -8.95 -39.03 -6.64
CA GLY A 136 -7.56 -39.35 -6.94
C GLY A 136 -6.79 -38.27 -7.71
N LYS A 137 -7.39 -37.09 -7.98
CA LYS A 137 -6.73 -35.93 -8.58
C LYS A 137 -5.72 -35.37 -7.57
N ILE A 138 -4.50 -35.07 -8.02
CA ILE A 138 -3.51 -34.37 -7.20
C ILE A 138 -4.03 -32.96 -6.93
N LEU A 139 -4.16 -32.62 -5.65
CA LEU A 139 -4.50 -31.27 -5.22
C LEU A 139 -3.22 -30.45 -5.07
N CYS A 140 -3.25 -29.22 -5.55
CA CYS A 140 -2.19 -28.26 -5.29
C CYS A 140 -2.68 -27.12 -4.38
N ILE A 141 -1.74 -26.34 -3.85
CA ILE A 141 -2.06 -25.20 -2.99
C ILE A 141 -2.95 -24.18 -3.71
N GLN A 142 -2.75 -23.99 -5.02
CA GLN A 142 -3.54 -23.06 -5.84
C GLN A 142 -5.02 -23.40 -5.90
N ASP A 143 -5.37 -24.68 -6.05
CA ASP A 143 -6.78 -25.12 -6.02
C ASP A 143 -7.42 -24.77 -4.67
N CYS A 144 -6.66 -24.90 -3.56
CA CYS A 144 -7.14 -24.56 -2.23
C CYS A 144 -7.30 -23.05 -2.03
N LEU A 145 -6.37 -22.25 -2.57
CA LEU A 145 -6.45 -20.79 -2.54
C LEU A 145 -7.70 -20.28 -3.27
N GLU A 146 -7.97 -20.79 -4.47
CA GLU A 146 -9.14 -20.40 -5.28
C GLU A 146 -10.44 -20.74 -4.57
N ASN A 147 -10.58 -21.98 -4.08
CA ASN A 147 -11.77 -22.41 -3.34
C ASN A 147 -11.98 -21.59 -2.06
N SER A 148 -10.91 -21.36 -1.30
CA SER A 148 -10.99 -20.54 -0.07
C SER A 148 -11.35 -19.09 -0.38
N TRP A 149 -10.85 -18.52 -1.47
CA TRP A 149 -11.21 -17.18 -1.91
C TRP A 149 -12.69 -17.08 -2.31
N GLU A 150 -13.18 -18.06 -3.08
CA GLU A 150 -14.58 -18.10 -3.51
C GLU A 150 -15.53 -18.15 -2.30
N GLU A 151 -15.27 -19.04 -1.34
CA GLU A 151 -16.07 -19.15 -0.11
C GLU A 151 -15.99 -17.85 0.72
N THR A 152 -14.80 -17.28 0.85
CA THR A 152 -14.58 -16.01 1.56
C THR A 152 -15.37 -14.87 0.94
N ARG A 153 -15.27 -14.71 -0.38
CA ARG A 153 -15.98 -13.68 -1.14
C ARG A 153 -17.49 -13.82 -0.96
N ASN A 154 -18.01 -15.03 -1.15
CA ASN A 154 -19.44 -15.30 -1.05
C ASN A 154 -19.95 -15.05 0.38
N ALA A 155 -19.20 -15.49 1.39
CA ALA A 155 -19.55 -15.27 2.80
C ALA A 155 -19.48 -13.78 3.18
N PHE A 156 -18.44 -13.06 2.74
CA PHE A 156 -18.31 -11.62 2.96
C PHE A 156 -19.50 -10.88 2.35
N ASN A 157 -19.81 -11.10 1.07
CA ASN A 157 -20.97 -10.48 0.43
C ASN A 157 -22.28 -10.84 1.15
N ALA A 158 -22.50 -12.11 1.50
CA ALA A 158 -23.73 -12.54 2.17
C ALA A 158 -23.93 -11.92 3.56
N GLN A 159 -22.87 -11.84 4.38
CA GLN A 159 -22.95 -11.37 5.76
C GLN A 159 -22.84 -9.84 5.88
N TYR A 160 -21.98 -9.23 5.06
CA TYR A 160 -21.59 -7.84 5.20
C TYR A 160 -22.38 -6.88 4.30
N THR A 161 -22.82 -7.32 3.10
CA THR A 161 -23.64 -6.44 2.23
C THR A 161 -25.15 -6.58 2.45
N LYS A 162 -25.64 -7.76 2.87
CA LYS A 162 -27.10 -7.99 3.01
C LYS A 162 -27.70 -7.28 4.23
N SER A 163 -27.05 -7.33 5.39
CA SER A 163 -27.45 -6.62 6.62
C SER A 163 -27.60 -5.10 6.42
N ARG A 164 -26.87 -4.56 5.44
CA ARG A 164 -26.78 -3.13 5.13
C ARG A 164 -27.81 -2.66 4.11
N SER A 165 -28.22 -3.53 3.19
CA SER A 165 -29.19 -3.19 2.12
C SER A 165 -30.60 -2.85 2.61
N GLU A 166 -30.97 -3.28 3.82
CA GLU A 166 -32.32 -3.09 4.37
C GLU A 166 -32.53 -1.72 5.03
N SER A 167 -31.46 -0.96 5.32
CA SER A 167 -31.51 0.29 6.11
C SER A 167 -31.23 1.58 5.33
N ARG A 168 -31.04 1.53 4.01
CA ARG A 168 -30.43 2.64 3.24
C ARG A 168 -31.34 3.31 2.19
N PRO A 169 -31.15 4.62 1.91
CA PRO A 169 -31.72 5.28 0.72
C PRO A 169 -31.08 4.73 -0.57
N VAL A 170 -31.92 4.24 -1.48
CA VAL A 170 -31.56 3.40 -2.63
C VAL A 170 -30.65 4.08 -3.69
N HIS A 171 -30.46 5.40 -3.64
CA HIS A 171 -30.02 6.18 -4.81
C HIS A 171 -28.56 6.65 -4.87
N MET A 172 -27.83 6.73 -3.74
CA MET A 172 -26.49 7.36 -3.71
C MET A 172 -25.36 6.43 -3.28
N GLU A 173 -25.63 5.41 -2.47
CA GLU A 173 -24.58 4.63 -1.82
C GLU A 173 -24.09 3.45 -2.66
N SER A 174 -22.78 3.34 -2.89
CA SER A 174 -22.16 2.20 -3.58
C SER A 174 -22.23 0.93 -2.73
N ASP A 175 -22.42 -0.22 -3.36
CA ASP A 175 -22.30 -1.49 -2.67
C ASP A 175 -20.82 -1.84 -2.48
N PHE A 176 -20.49 -2.29 -1.27
CA PHE A 176 -19.12 -2.60 -0.89
C PHE A 176 -18.80 -4.08 -1.11
N SER A 177 -19.53 -4.67 -2.04
CA SER A 177 -19.41 -6.07 -2.40
C SER A 177 -18.07 -6.29 -3.08
N LEU A 178 -17.54 -7.48 -2.87
CA LEU A 178 -16.53 -8.02 -3.77
C LEU A 178 -17.24 -8.51 -5.04
N ASP A 179 -16.57 -8.41 -6.18
CA ASP A 179 -17.12 -8.91 -7.45
C ASP A 179 -17.57 -10.38 -7.31
N PRO A 180 -18.88 -10.70 -7.46
CA PRO A 180 -19.40 -12.07 -7.34
C PRO A 180 -18.77 -13.09 -8.29
N GLU A 181 -18.17 -12.64 -9.39
CA GLU A 181 -17.44 -13.48 -10.33
C GLU A 181 -15.92 -13.36 -10.14
N GLY A 182 -15.47 -12.49 -9.24
CA GLY A 182 -14.07 -12.15 -9.03
C GLY A 182 -13.24 -13.31 -8.48
N HIS A 183 -12.10 -13.56 -9.10
CA HIS A 183 -11.14 -14.59 -8.71
C HIS A 183 -10.07 -14.01 -7.77
N ILE A 184 -9.29 -14.89 -7.13
CA ILE A 184 -8.11 -14.46 -6.37
C ILE A 184 -7.14 -13.74 -7.32
N ASN A 185 -6.52 -12.66 -6.84
CA ASN A 185 -5.59 -11.89 -7.67
C ASN A 185 -4.46 -12.80 -8.18
N PRO A 186 -4.28 -12.93 -9.51
CA PRO A 186 -3.24 -13.80 -10.06
C PRO A 186 -1.83 -13.21 -9.95
N ASN A 187 -1.71 -11.91 -9.71
CA ASN A 187 -0.44 -11.17 -9.82
C ASN A 187 0.32 -11.14 -8.49
N HIS A 188 1.64 -11.00 -8.58
CA HIS A 188 2.52 -10.89 -7.43
C HIS A 188 2.38 -9.50 -6.79
N SER A 189 2.59 -9.39 -5.48
CA SER A 189 2.49 -8.12 -4.76
C SER A 189 3.41 -7.01 -5.30
N SER A 190 4.56 -7.37 -5.88
CA SER A 190 5.48 -6.42 -6.53
C SER A 190 4.96 -5.85 -7.86
N ASP A 191 3.98 -6.49 -8.49
CA ASP A 191 3.49 -6.05 -9.80
C ASP A 191 2.72 -4.73 -9.67
N LEU A 192 2.16 -4.46 -8.48
CA LEU A 192 1.60 -3.16 -8.13
C LEU A 192 2.68 -2.05 -8.06
N ASP A 193 3.87 -2.38 -7.56
CA ASP A 193 5.01 -1.46 -7.57
C ASP A 193 5.53 -1.20 -8.99
N GLU A 194 5.52 -2.22 -9.86
CA GLU A 194 5.87 -2.09 -11.28
C GLU A 194 4.83 -1.27 -12.04
N PHE A 195 3.54 -1.52 -11.82
CA PHE A 195 2.44 -0.70 -12.34
C PHE A 195 2.61 0.76 -11.93
N ALA A 196 2.87 1.04 -10.64
CA ALA A 196 3.10 2.40 -10.17
C ALA A 196 4.29 3.06 -10.89
N HIS A 197 5.37 2.31 -11.12
CA HIS A 197 6.57 2.82 -11.81
C HIS A 197 6.36 3.04 -13.30
N GLU A 198 5.69 2.13 -14.00
CA GLU A 198 5.32 2.30 -15.42
C GLU A 198 4.39 3.49 -15.59
N TYR A 199 3.38 3.57 -14.73
CA TYR A 199 2.42 4.64 -14.66
C TYR A 199 3.11 6.01 -14.52
N LEU A 200 4.06 6.15 -13.60
CA LEU A 200 4.76 7.41 -13.35
C LEU A 200 5.70 7.87 -14.47
N ARG A 201 6.19 6.93 -15.27
CA ARG A 201 6.96 7.27 -16.48
C ARG A 201 6.07 7.94 -17.53
N ASN A 202 4.77 7.63 -17.51
CA ASN A 202 3.81 8.07 -18.52
C ASN A 202 3.02 9.33 -18.13
N VAL A 203 3.08 9.76 -16.86
CA VAL A 203 2.51 11.05 -16.42
C VAL A 203 3.31 12.20 -17.01
N ARG A 204 2.73 12.92 -17.98
CA ARG A 204 3.23 14.23 -18.40
C ARG A 204 2.83 15.28 -17.38
N VAL A 205 3.74 15.60 -16.46
CA VAL A 205 3.57 16.77 -15.58
C VAL A 205 3.86 18.03 -16.39
N ASN A 206 2.82 18.68 -16.91
CA ASN A 206 2.94 19.99 -17.53
C ASN A 206 3.08 21.05 -16.43
N PHE A 207 4.32 21.49 -16.16
CA PHE A 207 4.56 22.65 -15.30
C PHE A 207 4.36 23.93 -16.11
N HIS A 208 3.19 24.55 -16.02
CA HIS A 208 3.02 25.94 -16.48
C HIS A 208 2.75 26.88 -15.31
N TRP A 209 3.73 27.75 -15.05
CA TRP A 209 3.58 28.93 -14.21
C TRP A 209 3.33 30.15 -15.09
N LYS A 210 2.30 30.93 -14.73
CA LYS A 210 1.92 32.29 -15.15
C LYS A 210 2.22 32.70 -16.60
N ASN A 211 1.16 33.04 -17.34
CA ASN A 211 1.26 34.08 -18.37
C ASN A 211 0.16 35.13 -18.18
N ASN A 212 0.55 36.40 -18.09
CA ASN A 212 -0.30 37.59 -18.19
C ASN A 212 -1.42 37.80 -17.15
N GLY A 213 -1.24 37.38 -15.89
CA GLY A 213 -2.02 37.93 -14.77
C GLY A 213 -3.51 37.56 -14.71
N ILE A 214 -4.00 36.61 -15.51
CA ILE A 214 -5.37 36.08 -15.39
C ILE A 214 -5.29 34.58 -15.04
N PRO A 215 -5.64 34.19 -13.80
CA PRO A 215 -5.78 32.79 -13.41
C PRO A 215 -7.08 32.19 -13.98
N ARG A 216 -6.97 31.16 -14.82
CA ARG A 216 -8.03 30.18 -15.16
C ARG A 216 -7.33 28.86 -15.50
N MET A 217 -7.68 27.67 -15.01
CA MET A 217 -8.65 27.18 -14.03
C MET A 217 -7.92 26.25 -13.02
N LEU A 218 -8.48 26.15 -11.81
CA LEU A 218 -8.14 25.27 -10.69
C LEU A 218 -8.26 23.75 -10.97
N GLU A 219 -7.89 23.26 -12.16
CA GLU A 219 -8.03 21.84 -12.53
C GLU A 219 -6.74 21.03 -12.39
N GLU A 220 -5.59 21.69 -12.30
CA GLU A 220 -4.26 21.06 -12.40
C GLU A 220 -3.74 20.42 -11.09
N LYS A 221 -4.46 20.59 -9.97
CA LYS A 221 -4.05 20.05 -8.65
C LYS A 221 -5.10 19.20 -7.95
N ARG A 222 -6.20 18.85 -8.64
CA ARG A 222 -6.94 17.68 -8.19
C ARG A 222 -5.93 16.54 -8.20
N GLN A 223 -5.94 15.70 -7.17
CA GLN A 223 -5.31 14.40 -7.26
C GLN A 223 -5.98 13.74 -8.48
N TYR A 224 -5.40 13.95 -9.66
CA TYR A 224 -5.87 13.35 -10.89
C TYR A 224 -5.81 11.87 -10.55
N PRO A 225 -6.93 11.13 -10.57
CA PRO A 225 -6.86 9.69 -10.32
C PRO A 225 -5.81 9.21 -11.31
N LEU A 226 -4.70 8.76 -10.73
CA LEU A 226 -3.46 8.52 -11.46
C LEU A 226 -3.83 7.63 -12.66
N TYR A 227 -4.60 6.60 -12.37
CA TYR A 227 -5.40 5.90 -13.36
C TYR A 227 -6.74 6.64 -13.58
N ARG A 228 -6.93 7.33 -14.72
CA ARG A 228 -8.30 7.43 -15.25
C ARG A 228 -8.67 6.00 -15.61
N SER A 229 -9.40 5.33 -14.72
CA SER A 229 -10.30 4.27 -15.15
C SER A 229 -10.99 4.79 -16.41
N THR A 230 -11.16 3.94 -17.42
CA THR A 230 -11.89 4.31 -18.64
C THR A 230 -13.28 4.89 -18.36
N ALA A 231 -13.75 4.84 -17.10
CA ALA A 231 -14.87 5.59 -16.57
C ALA A 231 -14.62 7.11 -16.52
N ASN A 232 -14.88 7.82 -17.62
CA ASN A 232 -15.14 9.25 -17.52
C ASN A 232 -16.53 9.47 -16.88
N TYR A 233 -16.53 10.13 -15.74
CA TYR A 233 -17.72 10.66 -15.07
C TYR A 233 -18.19 11.93 -15.81
N HIS A 234 -19.51 12.18 -15.83
CA HIS A 234 -20.07 13.45 -16.27
C HIS A 234 -19.82 14.54 -15.20
N ASP A 235 -19.47 15.77 -15.59
CA ASP A 235 -19.23 16.89 -14.66
C ASP A 235 -20.58 17.49 -14.20
N ASP A 236 -21.29 16.82 -13.29
CA ASP A 236 -22.55 17.28 -12.68
C ASP A 236 -22.33 18.28 -11.52
N ARG A 237 -21.25 19.07 -11.57
CA ARG A 237 -20.82 19.94 -10.44
C ARG A 237 -21.90 20.90 -9.97
N GLU A 238 -22.66 21.50 -10.88
CA GLU A 238 -23.71 22.47 -10.53
C GLU A 238 -24.85 21.79 -9.74
N ALA A 239 -25.27 20.59 -10.17
CA ALA A 239 -26.27 19.80 -9.45
C ALA A 239 -25.73 19.29 -8.09
N MET A 240 -24.43 18.98 -8.04
CA MET A 240 -23.75 18.52 -6.84
C MET A 240 -23.58 19.66 -5.81
N GLU A 241 -23.20 20.87 -6.25
CA GLU A 241 -23.06 22.06 -5.39
C GLU A 241 -24.39 22.47 -4.77
N ASP A 242 -25.49 22.44 -5.53
CA ASP A 242 -26.85 22.69 -5.01
C ASP A 242 -27.30 21.60 -4.03
N ALA A 243 -26.94 20.33 -4.29
CA ALA A 243 -27.30 19.21 -3.44
C ALA A 243 -26.50 19.14 -2.14
N ILE A 244 -25.19 19.44 -2.15
CA ILE A 244 -24.31 19.38 -0.95
C ILE A 244 -24.85 20.20 0.22
N MET A 245 -25.51 21.33 -0.10
CA MET A 245 -26.03 22.27 0.88
C MET A 245 -27.42 21.89 1.45
N ASP A 246 -28.08 20.86 0.90
CA ASP A 246 -29.44 20.45 1.25
C ASP A 246 -29.52 18.92 1.46
N ASP A 247 -29.88 18.49 2.67
CA ASP A 247 -29.90 17.07 3.04
C ASP A 247 -30.88 16.23 2.22
N VAL A 248 -32.01 16.80 1.83
CA VAL A 248 -33.03 16.10 1.05
C VAL A 248 -32.57 15.95 -0.39
N LYS A 249 -31.99 16.99 -0.98
CA LYS A 249 -31.42 16.93 -2.33
C LYS A 249 -30.22 15.99 -2.37
N PHE A 250 -29.33 16.06 -1.38
CA PHE A 250 -28.16 15.19 -1.30
C PHE A 250 -28.55 13.71 -1.23
N ARG A 251 -29.48 13.34 -0.34
CA ARG A 251 -29.96 11.94 -0.21
C ARG A 251 -30.64 11.39 -1.47
N ASN A 252 -31.18 12.28 -2.30
CA ASN A 252 -31.81 11.93 -3.58
C ASN A 252 -30.89 12.18 -4.77
N LEU A 253 -29.63 12.55 -4.55
CA LEU A 253 -28.67 12.76 -5.63
C LEU A 253 -28.42 11.42 -6.31
N ARG A 254 -28.71 11.36 -7.62
CA ARG A 254 -28.42 10.18 -8.42
C ARG A 254 -26.90 9.96 -8.44
N LYS A 255 -26.49 8.70 -8.44
CA LYS A 255 -25.09 8.36 -8.79
C LYS A 255 -24.76 8.93 -10.17
N PRO A 256 -23.53 9.43 -10.36
CA PRO A 256 -23.06 9.84 -11.68
C PRO A 256 -23.29 8.72 -12.70
N SER A 257 -24.08 9.02 -13.72
CA SER A 257 -24.40 8.11 -14.82
C SER A 257 -24.56 8.96 -16.09
N PRO A 258 -24.25 8.39 -17.27
CA PRO A 258 -24.45 9.11 -18.53
C PRO A 258 -25.91 9.55 -18.69
N ASP A 259 -26.13 10.79 -19.14
CA ASP A 259 -27.47 11.28 -19.42
C ASP A 259 -28.06 10.50 -20.61
N PRO A 260 -29.21 9.82 -20.42
CA PRO A 260 -29.89 9.15 -21.54
C PRO A 260 -30.30 10.11 -22.66
N ALA A 261 -30.32 11.42 -22.41
CA ALA A 261 -30.62 12.47 -23.40
C ALA A 261 -29.38 13.11 -24.06
N ALA A 262 -28.15 12.75 -23.64
CA ALA A 262 -26.94 13.26 -24.28
C ALA A 262 -26.74 12.64 -25.68
N ASP A 263 -26.34 13.46 -26.64
CA ASP A 263 -26.12 13.03 -28.02
C ASP A 263 -25.06 11.91 -28.09
N ALA A 264 -25.24 10.95 -29.01
CA ALA A 264 -24.37 9.78 -29.16
C ALA A 264 -22.88 10.12 -29.40
N SER A 265 -22.56 11.36 -29.80
CA SER A 265 -21.19 11.86 -29.92
C SER A 265 -20.54 12.27 -28.57
N GLU A 266 -21.34 12.63 -27.55
CA GLU A 266 -20.86 12.93 -26.20
C GLU A 266 -20.75 11.65 -25.33
N GLN A 267 -21.53 10.62 -25.66
CA GLN A 267 -21.48 9.30 -25.00
C GLN A 267 -20.17 8.53 -25.26
N ALA A 268 -19.40 8.87 -26.29
CA ALA A 268 -18.20 8.14 -26.72
C ALA A 268 -17.02 8.21 -25.73
N GLY A 269 -17.15 8.93 -24.60
CA GLY A 269 -16.13 9.01 -23.56
C GLY A 269 -16.54 8.43 -22.20
N CYS A 270 -17.83 8.25 -21.89
CA CYS A 270 -18.28 7.92 -20.54
C CYS A 270 -18.59 6.42 -20.42
N ASN A 271 -17.96 5.71 -19.47
CA ASN A 271 -18.37 4.34 -19.19
C ASN A 271 -19.73 4.32 -18.48
N PHE A 272 -20.59 3.43 -18.94
CA PHE A 272 -21.72 2.94 -18.17
C PHE A 272 -21.19 2.06 -17.01
N GLU A 273 -21.92 1.99 -15.89
CA GLU A 273 -21.67 1.03 -14.79
C GLU A 273 -20.30 1.17 -14.07
N VAL A 274 -19.90 2.40 -13.75
CA VAL A 274 -18.62 2.68 -13.08
C VAL A 274 -18.43 1.92 -11.77
N GLU A 275 -19.49 1.80 -10.97
CA GLU A 275 -19.44 1.03 -9.72
C GLU A 275 -19.11 -0.45 -9.96
N ASP A 276 -19.65 -1.04 -11.02
CA ASP A 276 -19.35 -2.43 -11.38
C ASP A 276 -17.90 -2.59 -11.83
N ALA A 277 -17.39 -1.64 -12.62
CA ALA A 277 -15.98 -1.60 -13.01
C ALA A 277 -15.04 -1.46 -11.80
N LEU A 278 -15.40 -0.63 -10.82
CA LEU A 278 -14.64 -0.49 -9.56
C LEU A 278 -14.76 -1.76 -8.71
N ARG A 279 -15.95 -2.35 -8.61
CA ARG A 279 -16.20 -3.60 -7.87
C ARG A 279 -15.33 -4.75 -8.37
N LYS A 280 -15.20 -4.90 -9.69
CA LYS A 280 -14.33 -5.89 -10.37
C LYS A 280 -12.85 -5.76 -10.01
N GLN A 281 -12.39 -4.56 -9.66
CA GLN A 281 -10.98 -4.31 -9.35
C GLN A 281 -10.71 -4.16 -7.85
N ARG A 282 -11.74 -3.89 -7.04
CA ARG A 282 -11.65 -3.51 -5.64
C ARG A 282 -10.79 -4.48 -4.82
N ALA A 283 -11.00 -5.78 -4.97
CA ALA A 283 -10.29 -6.81 -4.21
C ALA A 283 -8.76 -6.71 -4.39
N HIS A 284 -8.30 -6.45 -5.62
CA HIS A 284 -6.88 -6.39 -5.95
C HIS A 284 -6.13 -5.29 -5.22
N PHE A 285 -6.84 -4.22 -4.84
CA PHE A 285 -6.26 -3.10 -4.09
C PHE A 285 -6.57 -3.17 -2.59
N LEU A 286 -7.73 -3.69 -2.19
CA LEU A 286 -8.17 -3.75 -0.79
C LEU A 286 -7.41 -4.81 0.01
N VAL A 287 -7.12 -5.96 -0.62
CA VAL A 287 -6.42 -7.10 -0.03
C VAL A 287 -5.33 -7.59 -0.99
N SER A 288 -4.43 -6.70 -1.41
CA SER A 288 -3.36 -7.01 -2.37
C SER A 288 -2.42 -8.14 -1.90
N HIS A 289 -2.32 -8.33 -0.58
CA HIS A 289 -1.57 -9.42 0.06
C HIS A 289 -2.29 -10.78 -0.02
N ILE A 290 -3.52 -10.85 -0.54
CA ILE A 290 -4.20 -12.10 -0.88
C ILE A 290 -4.09 -12.28 -2.39
N ASN A 291 -3.00 -12.90 -2.82
CA ASN A 291 -2.75 -13.18 -4.23
C ASN A 291 -2.16 -14.58 -4.43
N LYS A 292 -2.36 -15.11 -5.65
CA LYS A 292 -2.06 -16.49 -5.99
C LYS A 292 -0.56 -16.77 -6.05
N GLU A 293 0.23 -15.89 -6.67
CA GLU A 293 1.68 -16.05 -6.83
C GLU A 293 2.39 -16.10 -5.46
N ASP A 294 2.13 -15.11 -4.60
CA ASP A 294 2.78 -15.02 -3.30
C ASP A 294 2.34 -16.14 -2.36
N LEU A 295 1.04 -16.42 -2.28
CA LEU A 295 0.50 -17.38 -1.34
C LEU A 295 0.68 -18.84 -1.80
N SER A 296 1.04 -19.06 -3.06
CA SER A 296 1.51 -20.38 -3.52
C SER A 296 2.88 -20.75 -2.94
N ILE A 297 3.65 -19.76 -2.48
CA ILE A 297 4.94 -19.99 -1.81
C ILE A 297 4.67 -20.40 -0.35
N PRO A 298 5.07 -21.61 0.08
CA PRO A 298 4.78 -22.09 1.43
C PRO A 298 5.28 -21.15 2.52
N LEU A 299 6.48 -20.60 2.36
CA LEU A 299 7.05 -19.68 3.33
C LEU A 299 6.11 -18.49 3.61
N ASN A 300 5.58 -17.87 2.56
CA ASN A 300 4.70 -16.70 2.66
C ASN A 300 3.37 -17.07 3.32
N MET A 301 2.70 -18.14 2.86
CA MET A 301 1.44 -18.58 3.46
C MET A 301 1.60 -18.97 4.94
N LEU A 302 2.68 -19.67 5.28
CA LEU A 302 2.93 -20.07 6.68
C LEU A 302 3.22 -18.86 7.57
N MET A 303 3.98 -17.88 7.08
CA MET A 303 4.20 -16.61 7.79
C MET A 303 2.89 -15.85 7.98
N PHE A 304 2.07 -15.79 6.93
CA PHE A 304 0.80 -15.09 6.96
C PHE A 304 -0.15 -15.66 8.03
N ILE A 305 -0.30 -16.99 8.05
CA ILE A 305 -1.09 -17.70 9.06
C ILE A 305 -0.47 -17.50 10.46
N HIS A 306 0.83 -17.74 10.60
CA HIS A 306 1.52 -17.68 11.89
C HIS A 306 1.37 -16.31 12.55
N TYR A 307 1.72 -15.23 11.85
CA TYR A 307 1.70 -13.90 12.45
C TYR A 307 0.27 -13.40 12.68
N ARG A 308 -0.68 -13.62 11.75
CA ARG A 308 -2.08 -13.17 11.92
C ARG A 308 -2.82 -13.94 13.02
N ALA A 309 -2.48 -15.19 13.28
CA ALA A 309 -3.07 -15.98 14.35
C ALA A 309 -2.45 -15.74 15.73
N ARG A 310 -1.23 -15.16 15.79
CA ARG A 310 -0.47 -14.98 17.04
C ARG A 310 -0.31 -13.53 17.47
N LEU A 311 -0.52 -12.59 16.57
CA LEU A 311 -0.46 -11.17 16.86
C LEU A 311 -1.83 -10.52 16.77
N HIS A 312 -2.01 -9.48 17.59
CA HIS A 312 -3.22 -8.69 17.62
C HIS A 312 -3.43 -7.94 16.28
N PRO A 313 -4.69 -7.78 15.77
CA PRO A 313 -4.94 -7.14 14.47
C PRO A 313 -4.37 -5.73 14.32
N ILE A 314 -4.26 -5.02 15.45
CA ILE A 314 -3.68 -3.66 15.50
C ILE A 314 -2.21 -3.60 15.04
N GLU A 315 -1.46 -4.70 15.12
CA GLU A 315 -0.05 -4.75 14.70
C GLU A 315 0.08 -4.65 13.16
N PHE A 316 -1.00 -4.99 12.44
CA PHE A 316 -1.04 -4.99 10.98
C PHE A 316 -1.77 -3.77 10.39
N ALA A 317 -2.48 -2.99 11.21
CA ALA A 317 -3.34 -1.90 10.74
C ALA A 317 -2.60 -0.91 9.80
N PHE A 318 -1.38 -0.52 10.17
CA PHE A 318 -0.55 0.36 9.36
C PHE A 318 -0.07 -0.29 8.04
N GLN A 319 0.25 -1.58 8.09
CA GLN A 319 0.71 -2.33 6.92
C GLN A 319 -0.42 -2.57 5.92
N ASP A 320 -1.61 -2.91 6.43
CA ASP A 320 -2.84 -3.02 5.66
C ASP A 320 -3.14 -1.66 5.00
N ASN A 321 -3.07 -0.56 5.76
CA ASN A 321 -3.26 0.80 5.23
C ASN A 321 -2.28 1.14 4.09
N ASN A 322 -1.01 0.83 4.28
CA ASN A 322 0.03 1.12 3.30
C ASN A 322 -0.12 0.28 2.04
N SER A 323 -0.58 -0.96 2.15
CA SER A 323 -0.78 -1.83 0.98
C SER A 323 -1.88 -1.30 0.06
N MET A 324 -2.85 -0.57 0.61
CA MET A 324 -3.97 0.04 -0.12
C MET A 324 -3.65 1.38 -0.81
N HIS A 325 -2.43 1.90 -0.72
CA HIS A 325 -2.09 3.27 -1.17
C HIS A 325 -2.48 3.56 -2.62
N LEU A 326 -2.19 2.65 -3.56
CA LEU A 326 -2.54 2.84 -4.98
C LEU A 326 -4.05 2.85 -5.18
N GLY A 327 -4.77 1.96 -4.50
CA GLY A 327 -6.23 1.91 -4.58
C GLY A 327 -6.89 3.19 -4.07
N LYS A 328 -6.37 3.74 -2.96
CA LYS A 328 -6.85 5.01 -2.41
C LYS A 328 -6.55 6.19 -3.35
N GLN A 329 -5.32 6.30 -3.85
CA GLN A 329 -4.92 7.42 -4.73
C GLN A 329 -5.52 7.37 -6.14
N SER A 330 -5.80 6.18 -6.65
CA SER A 330 -6.55 6.00 -7.91
C SER A 330 -8.07 6.12 -7.72
N HIS A 331 -8.51 6.31 -6.48
CA HIS A 331 -9.92 6.31 -6.06
C HIS A 331 -10.69 5.03 -6.42
N ILE A 332 -9.98 3.92 -6.70
CA ILE A 332 -10.59 2.59 -6.83
C ILE A 332 -11.13 2.13 -5.48
N LEU A 333 -10.42 2.48 -4.40
CA LEU A 333 -10.86 2.27 -3.03
C LEU A 333 -11.45 3.57 -2.49
N SER A 334 -12.77 3.69 -2.60
CA SER A 334 -13.56 4.57 -1.74
C SER A 334 -14.06 3.81 -0.52
N GLY A 335 -14.19 4.52 0.60
CA GLY A 335 -14.68 4.00 1.88
C GLY A 335 -15.58 5.01 2.57
N ALA A 336 -16.27 4.57 3.63
CA ALA A 336 -17.00 5.50 4.48
C ALA A 336 -16.02 6.51 5.08
N CYS A 337 -16.25 7.79 4.85
CA CYS A 337 -15.34 8.84 5.27
C CYS A 337 -16.10 10.05 5.78
N ASP A 338 -15.48 10.73 6.74
CA ASP A 338 -15.77 12.09 7.13
C ASP A 338 -14.40 12.78 7.28
N PRO A 339 -14.03 13.71 6.37
CA PRO A 339 -12.73 14.37 6.37
C PRO A 339 -12.48 15.24 7.60
N SER A 340 -13.51 15.48 8.41
CA SER A 340 -13.46 16.30 9.61
C SER A 340 -12.81 15.59 10.80
N PHE A 341 -12.71 14.25 10.72
CA PHE A 341 -12.31 13.43 11.84
C PHE A 341 -11.25 12.38 11.48
N TYR A 342 -10.36 12.19 12.44
CA TYR A 342 -9.51 11.01 12.52
C TYR A 342 -10.19 9.90 13.33
N VAL A 343 -9.77 8.67 13.08
CA VAL A 343 -10.21 7.50 13.83
C VAL A 343 -8.99 6.89 14.53
N MET A 344 -9.08 6.76 15.84
CA MET A 344 -8.10 6.09 16.67
C MET A 344 -8.61 4.70 17.06
N PHE A 345 -7.82 3.66 16.79
CA PHE A 345 -8.12 2.32 17.28
C PHE A 345 -7.62 2.18 18.72
N VAL A 346 -8.55 2.24 19.67
CA VAL A 346 -8.24 2.09 21.09
C VAL A 346 -8.27 0.61 21.44
N PRO A 347 -7.16 0.00 21.89
CA PRO A 347 -7.21 -1.38 22.35
C PRO A 347 -8.12 -1.50 23.59
N VAL A 348 -9.06 -2.44 23.57
CA VAL A 348 -9.91 -2.71 24.73
C VAL A 348 -9.06 -3.36 25.83
N LYS A 349 -9.16 -2.88 27.08
CA LYS A 349 -8.41 -3.45 28.22
C LYS A 349 -9.06 -4.77 28.69
N ASP A 350 -8.23 -5.72 29.12
CA ASP A 350 -8.62 -7.07 29.53
C ASP A 350 -9.64 -7.18 30.68
N HIS A 351 -9.86 -6.11 31.45
CA HIS A 351 -10.59 -6.17 32.71
C HIS A 351 -12.09 -5.86 32.63
N GLU A 352 -12.63 -5.49 31.46
CA GLU A 352 -14.02 -5.02 31.36
C GLU A 352 -15.03 -6.07 30.84
N TYR A 353 -14.59 -7.26 30.41
CA TYR A 353 -15.50 -8.30 29.89
C TYR A 353 -15.18 -9.71 30.40
N GLU A 354 -16.21 -10.35 30.98
CA GLU A 354 -16.18 -11.72 31.57
C GLU A 354 -15.99 -12.83 30.52
N ASN A 355 -16.25 -12.56 29.23
CA ASN A 355 -16.12 -13.53 28.14
C ASN A 355 -15.01 -13.13 27.16
N GLN A 356 -13.96 -13.96 27.06
CA GLN A 356 -12.81 -13.73 26.17
C GLN A 356 -13.17 -13.73 24.67
N TYR A 357 -14.32 -14.30 24.30
CA TYR A 357 -14.78 -14.43 22.90
C TYR A 357 -15.76 -13.33 22.45
N GLN A 358 -16.10 -12.38 23.33
CA GLN A 358 -17.00 -11.24 23.02
C GLN A 358 -16.30 -9.87 23.08
N ARG A 359 -14.97 -9.85 23.21
CA ARG A 359 -14.18 -8.62 23.31
C ARG A 359 -13.98 -8.05 21.91
N ALA A 360 -14.34 -6.79 21.67
CA ALA A 360 -13.89 -6.11 20.46
C ALA A 360 -12.35 -5.97 20.50
N TRP A 361 -11.63 -6.28 19.41
CA TRP A 361 -10.17 -6.14 19.39
C TRP A 361 -9.73 -4.67 19.51
N CYS A 362 -10.56 -3.74 19.02
CA CYS A 362 -10.43 -2.32 19.32
C CYS A 362 -11.81 -1.68 19.50
N GLU A 363 -11.85 -0.54 20.20
CA GLU A 363 -12.95 0.41 20.10
C GLU A 363 -12.50 1.56 19.18
N PRO A 364 -13.16 1.76 18.03
CA PRO A 364 -12.89 2.92 17.18
C PRO A 364 -13.34 4.18 17.92
N LYS A 365 -12.43 5.15 18.06
CA LYS A 365 -12.73 6.46 18.65
C LYS A 365 -12.56 7.55 17.61
N ILE A 366 -13.61 8.31 17.36
CA ILE A 366 -13.60 9.44 16.44
C ILE A 366 -13.03 10.68 17.16
N LEU A 367 -12.06 11.34 16.54
CA LEU A 367 -11.37 12.52 17.05
C LEU A 367 -11.44 13.64 16.01
N SER A 368 -11.88 14.84 16.40
CA SER A 368 -11.88 15.98 15.47
C SER A 368 -10.46 16.38 15.10
N LYS A 369 -10.24 16.67 13.81
CA LYS A 369 -8.96 17.15 13.28
C LYS A 369 -8.50 18.47 13.92
N HIS A 370 -9.43 19.28 14.43
CA HIS A 370 -9.13 20.58 15.04
C HIS A 370 -9.09 20.55 16.58
N LEU A 371 -8.86 19.37 17.20
CA LEU A 371 -8.78 19.27 18.66
C LEU A 371 -7.54 20.03 19.18
N PRO A 372 -7.67 20.94 20.17
CA PRO A 372 -6.53 21.67 20.73
C PRO A 372 -5.48 20.78 21.42
N GLU A 373 -5.88 19.58 21.88
CA GLU A 373 -5.02 18.61 22.58
C GLU A 373 -4.28 17.64 21.64
N MET A 374 -4.53 17.77 20.33
CA MET A 374 -3.86 17.02 19.26
C MET A 374 -2.90 17.97 18.54
N ASP A 375 -1.70 18.16 19.11
CA ASP A 375 -0.61 18.83 18.37
C ASP A 375 -0.10 17.95 17.22
N GLU A 376 0.64 18.56 16.29
CA GLU A 376 1.15 17.88 15.10
C GLU A 376 2.06 16.70 15.46
N ASP A 377 2.88 16.85 16.50
CA ASP A 377 3.85 15.84 16.93
C ASP A 377 3.16 14.59 17.48
N ARG A 378 2.20 14.76 18.40
CA ARG A 378 1.42 13.64 18.94
C ARG A 378 0.58 12.95 17.87
N PHE A 379 0.11 13.69 16.87
CA PHE A 379 -0.58 13.12 15.72
C PHE A 379 0.36 12.25 14.87
N GLU A 380 1.53 12.78 14.51
CA GLU A 380 2.54 12.03 13.74
C GLU A 380 2.97 10.75 14.46
N ASP A 381 3.07 10.79 15.78
CA ASP A 381 3.39 9.63 16.63
C ASP A 381 2.35 8.53 16.54
N LEU A 382 1.11 8.87 16.86
CA LEU A 382 0.01 7.92 16.84
C LEU A 382 -0.19 7.36 15.43
N GLN A 383 0.10 8.17 14.40
CA GLN A 383 -0.07 7.76 13.01
C GLN A 383 1.05 6.82 12.55
N SER A 384 2.30 7.17 12.82
CA SER A 384 3.48 6.35 12.51
C SER A 384 3.44 5.00 13.23
N ALA A 385 2.81 4.99 14.40
CA ALA A 385 2.59 3.80 15.18
C ALA A 385 1.35 2.97 14.78
N GLY A 386 0.60 3.40 13.77
CA GLY A 386 -0.59 2.69 13.29
C GLY A 386 -1.74 2.68 14.29
N ARG A 387 -1.91 3.75 15.07
CA ARG A 387 -2.96 3.89 16.09
C ARG A 387 -4.04 4.90 15.70
N ILE A 388 -3.70 5.89 14.87
CA ILE A 388 -4.65 6.87 14.33
C ILE A 388 -4.57 6.91 12.80
N PHE A 389 -5.73 7.04 12.16
CA PHE A 389 -5.87 7.04 10.71
C PHE A 389 -6.92 8.06 10.27
N GLY A 390 -6.91 8.44 8.99
CA GLY A 390 -8.07 9.10 8.38
C GLY A 390 -9.31 8.21 8.49
N SER A 391 -10.50 8.80 8.45
CA SER A 391 -11.75 8.04 8.59
C SER A 391 -11.95 7.01 7.46
N MET A 392 -11.60 7.36 6.22
CA MET A 392 -11.64 6.42 5.10
C MET A 392 -10.62 5.30 5.30
N GLU A 393 -9.38 5.66 5.68
CA GLU A 393 -8.31 4.70 5.94
C GLU A 393 -8.71 3.68 7.00
N ALA A 394 -9.20 4.14 8.16
CA ALA A 394 -9.65 3.27 9.24
C ALA A 394 -10.73 2.29 8.76
N TRP A 395 -11.64 2.77 7.92
CA TRP A 395 -12.76 1.96 7.45
C TRP A 395 -12.28 0.88 6.48
N LEU A 396 -11.39 1.25 5.56
CA LEU A 396 -10.75 0.31 4.62
C LEU A 396 -9.87 -0.73 5.35
N ILE A 397 -9.16 -0.33 6.42
CA ILE A 397 -8.37 -1.26 7.25
C ILE A 397 -9.27 -2.33 7.85
N LEU A 398 -10.40 -1.95 8.45
CA LEU A 398 -11.33 -2.92 9.03
C LEU A 398 -11.88 -3.88 7.98
N GLN A 399 -12.22 -3.41 6.78
CA GLN A 399 -12.65 -4.28 5.69
C GLN A 399 -11.56 -5.25 5.25
N SER A 400 -10.36 -4.73 5.01
CA SER A 400 -9.20 -5.53 4.59
C SER A 400 -8.91 -6.62 5.62
N GLN A 401 -8.96 -6.29 6.91
CA GLN A 401 -8.78 -7.25 8.00
C GLN A 401 -9.92 -8.26 8.07
N ALA A 402 -11.18 -7.84 7.93
CA ALA A 402 -12.33 -8.75 7.95
C ALA A 402 -12.21 -9.83 6.85
N ILE A 403 -11.91 -9.40 5.62
CA ILE A 403 -11.69 -10.31 4.48
C ILE A 403 -10.48 -11.20 4.74
N THR A 404 -9.39 -10.64 5.27
CA THR A 404 -8.15 -11.38 5.57
C THR A 404 -8.37 -12.49 6.59
N TYR A 405 -9.00 -12.19 7.72
CA TYR A 405 -9.25 -13.19 8.76
C TYR A 405 -10.27 -14.22 8.30
N LEU A 406 -11.31 -13.82 7.56
CA LEU A 406 -12.26 -14.74 6.95
C LEU A 406 -11.56 -15.71 5.98
N PHE A 407 -10.67 -15.19 5.12
CA PHE A 407 -9.88 -15.98 4.18
C PHE A 407 -8.98 -16.98 4.91
N LEU A 408 -8.17 -16.50 5.86
CA LEU A 408 -7.25 -17.36 6.60
C LEU A 408 -7.98 -18.43 7.41
N ALA A 409 -9.09 -18.09 8.06
CA ALA A 409 -9.87 -19.05 8.81
C ALA A 409 -10.50 -20.11 7.88
N THR A 410 -11.00 -19.70 6.71
CA THR A 410 -11.55 -20.62 5.71
C THR A 410 -10.48 -21.55 5.15
N PHE A 411 -9.32 -21.00 4.78
CA PHE A 411 -8.17 -21.77 4.29
C PHE A 411 -7.65 -22.75 5.35
N CYS A 412 -7.43 -22.28 6.60
CA CYS A 412 -6.97 -23.14 7.70
C CYS A 412 -7.97 -24.26 8.00
N LYS A 413 -9.28 -23.98 7.96
CA LYS A 413 -10.31 -25.01 8.12
C LYS A 413 -10.20 -26.06 7.01
N GLN A 414 -10.04 -25.63 5.75
CA GLN A 414 -9.81 -26.54 4.63
C GLN A 414 -8.57 -27.41 4.83
N MET A 415 -7.45 -26.84 5.31
CA MET A 415 -6.23 -27.59 5.60
C MET A 415 -6.44 -28.64 6.69
N LEU A 416 -7.16 -28.29 7.77
CA LEU A 416 -7.49 -29.22 8.84
C LEU A 416 -8.44 -30.32 8.39
N ASP A 417 -9.37 -30.02 7.49
CA ASP A 417 -10.26 -31.04 6.93
C ASP A 417 -9.47 -32.02 6.03
N LEU A 418 -8.50 -31.54 5.25
CA LEU A 418 -7.54 -32.40 4.54
C LEU A 418 -6.70 -33.25 5.51
N ALA A 419 -6.21 -32.68 6.62
CA ALA A 419 -5.44 -33.41 7.63
C ALA A 419 -6.21 -34.58 8.27
N LYS A 420 -7.52 -34.43 8.49
CA LYS A 420 -8.38 -35.51 9.00
C LYS A 420 -8.46 -36.68 8.02
N HIS A 421 -8.44 -36.41 6.72
CA HIS A 421 -8.42 -37.43 5.68
C HIS A 421 -7.06 -38.13 5.56
N GLU A 422 -5.95 -37.46 5.91
CA GLU A 422 -4.59 -38.01 5.86
C GLU A 422 -4.16 -38.82 7.12
N LEU A 423 -5.04 -39.03 8.11
CA LEU A 423 -4.72 -39.75 9.37
C LEU A 423 -3.49 -39.17 10.09
N ILE A 424 -3.40 -37.84 10.23
CA ILE A 424 -2.38 -37.25 11.11
C ILE A 424 -2.75 -37.57 12.57
N THR A 425 -2.07 -38.57 13.16
CA THR A 425 -2.29 -39.02 14.53
C THR A 425 -1.72 -38.01 15.53
N GLY A 426 -2.59 -37.31 16.25
CA GLY A 426 -2.17 -36.37 17.31
C GLY A 426 -3.27 -35.51 17.90
N HIS A 427 -4.53 -35.95 17.90
CA HIS A 427 -5.62 -35.16 18.48
C HIS A 427 -5.60 -35.20 20.01
N THR A 428 -5.31 -34.07 20.64
CA THR A 428 -5.66 -33.84 22.04
C THR A 428 -6.49 -32.56 22.16
N SER A 429 -7.79 -32.73 22.43
CA SER A 429 -8.75 -31.63 22.62
C SER A 429 -8.55 -30.82 23.91
N ARG A 430 -7.45 -31.06 24.64
CA ARG A 430 -7.05 -30.33 25.85
C ARG A 430 -5.53 -30.23 25.94
N LEU A 431 -4.93 -29.47 25.02
CA LEU A 431 -3.54 -29.07 25.15
C LEU A 431 -3.41 -28.08 26.34
N ASN A 432 -2.42 -28.29 27.19
CA ASN A 432 -2.06 -27.32 28.21
C ASN A 432 -1.23 -26.17 27.59
N LYS A 433 -1.06 -25.06 28.34
CA LYS A 433 -0.33 -23.87 27.85
C LYS A 433 1.10 -24.20 27.39
N LYS A 434 1.78 -25.15 28.03
CA LYS A 434 3.14 -25.53 27.69
C LYS A 434 3.19 -26.27 26.34
N GLU A 435 2.26 -27.19 26.10
CA GLU A 435 2.16 -27.91 24.83
C GLU A 435 1.82 -26.96 23.67
N ILE A 436 0.93 -25.98 23.89
CA ILE A 436 0.61 -24.94 22.90
C ILE A 436 1.86 -24.12 22.55
N LEU A 437 2.66 -23.76 23.55
CA LEU A 437 3.91 -23.02 23.37
C LEU A 437 4.97 -23.86 22.62
N GLU A 438 5.06 -25.16 22.91
CA GLU A 438 5.97 -26.07 22.19
C GLU A 438 5.60 -26.17 20.70
N ILE A 439 4.30 -26.25 20.38
CA ILE A 439 3.81 -26.22 18.99
C ILE A 439 4.14 -24.89 18.31
N GLU A 440 3.95 -23.77 19.01
CA GLU A 440 4.30 -22.44 18.49
C GLU A 440 5.80 -22.31 18.18
N ILE A 441 6.66 -22.72 19.12
CA ILE A 441 8.11 -22.69 18.94
C ILE A 441 8.51 -23.56 17.75
N SER A 442 7.95 -24.76 17.63
CA SER A 442 8.22 -25.67 16.52
C SER A 442 7.79 -25.09 15.18
N ALA A 443 6.60 -24.48 15.12
CA ALA A 443 6.07 -23.84 13.91
C ALA A 443 6.94 -22.65 13.47
N GLY A 444 7.36 -21.80 14.41
CA GLY A 444 8.27 -20.69 14.15
C GLY A 444 9.67 -21.14 13.69
N GLN A 445 10.20 -22.22 14.28
CA GLN A 445 11.45 -22.83 13.83
C GLN A 445 11.37 -23.35 12.39
N LYS A 446 10.23 -23.96 12.01
CA LYS A 446 10.02 -24.46 10.64
C LYS A 446 9.95 -23.33 9.63
N ILE A 447 9.28 -22.23 9.95
CA ILE A 447 9.28 -21.00 9.12
C ILE A 447 10.70 -20.47 8.96
N LYS A 448 11.47 -20.38 10.06
CA LYS A 448 12.86 -19.94 10.02
C LYS A 448 13.73 -20.83 9.11
N MET A 449 13.58 -22.16 9.23
CA MET A 449 14.28 -23.12 8.37
C MET A 449 13.91 -22.95 6.89
N LEU A 450 12.63 -22.73 6.56
CA LEU A 450 12.21 -22.48 5.18
C LEU A 450 12.79 -21.17 4.63
N LYS A 451 12.84 -20.12 5.46
CA LYS A 451 13.46 -18.84 5.10
C LYS A 451 14.96 -19.01 4.82
N GLU A 452 15.67 -19.75 5.66
CA GLU A 452 17.09 -20.07 5.47
C GLU A 452 17.33 -20.94 4.22
N LYS A 453 16.45 -21.92 3.95
CA LYS A 453 16.54 -22.79 2.77
C LYS A 453 16.32 -22.04 1.45
N LYS A 454 15.54 -20.97 1.44
CA LYS A 454 15.30 -20.13 0.25
C LYS A 454 16.61 -19.52 -0.28
N GLY A 455 17.61 -19.33 0.57
CA GLY A 455 18.89 -18.71 0.20
C GLY A 455 18.80 -17.19 0.11
N ALA A 456 19.54 -16.58 -0.81
CA ALA A 456 19.56 -15.13 -0.96
C ALA A 456 18.21 -14.60 -1.50
N GLU A 457 17.53 -13.76 -0.71
CA GLU A 457 16.26 -13.14 -1.12
C GLU A 457 16.48 -12.25 -2.36
N THR A 458 15.67 -12.40 -3.41
CA THR A 458 15.61 -11.43 -4.52
C THR A 458 14.88 -10.15 -4.09
N MET A 459 14.86 -9.11 -4.92
CA MET A 459 14.10 -7.89 -4.57
C MET A 459 12.58 -8.13 -4.55
N GLN A 460 12.07 -8.96 -5.46
CA GLN A 460 10.67 -9.38 -5.47
C GLN A 460 10.33 -10.17 -4.21
N ASP A 461 11.22 -11.07 -3.79
CA ASP A 461 11.05 -11.82 -2.53
C ASP A 461 10.97 -10.89 -1.31
N ILE A 462 11.75 -9.81 -1.29
CA ILE A 462 11.74 -8.87 -0.16
C ILE A 462 10.39 -8.16 -0.07
N ALA A 463 9.86 -7.67 -1.19
CA ALA A 463 8.56 -7.02 -1.24
C ALA A 463 7.44 -7.99 -0.83
N SER A 464 7.45 -9.20 -1.38
CA SER A 464 6.49 -10.27 -1.08
C SER A 464 6.50 -10.68 0.39
N ILE A 465 7.67 -11.10 0.91
CA ILE A 465 7.81 -11.56 2.30
C ILE A 465 7.40 -10.45 3.29
N ARG A 466 7.74 -9.19 2.99
CA ARG A 466 7.45 -8.06 3.88
C ARG A 466 5.96 -7.91 4.16
N GLN A 467 5.07 -8.29 3.26
CA GLN A 467 3.62 -8.18 3.45
C GLN A 467 3.05 -9.16 4.49
N TYR A 468 3.81 -10.21 4.81
CA TYR A 468 3.39 -11.26 5.73
C TYR A 468 4.13 -11.20 7.07
N GLU A 469 5.17 -10.37 7.19
CA GLU A 469 5.85 -10.10 8.46
C GLU A 469 5.14 -8.96 9.23
N PRO A 470 5.19 -8.99 10.58
CA PRO A 470 4.76 -7.85 11.38
C PRO A 470 5.63 -6.64 11.06
N ASN A 471 5.08 -5.44 11.22
CA ASN A 471 5.86 -4.21 11.12
C ASN A 471 7.05 -4.26 12.09
N CYS A 472 8.27 -4.32 11.55
CA CYS A 472 9.47 -4.17 12.35
C CYS A 472 9.54 -2.72 12.83
N THR A 473 9.62 -2.52 14.15
CA THR A 473 10.00 -1.24 14.71
C THR A 473 11.49 -1.02 14.44
N GLY A 474 11.83 -0.07 13.57
CA GLY A 474 13.21 0.30 13.25
C GLY A 474 13.74 -0.22 11.92
N VAL A 475 15.01 0.07 11.63
CA VAL A 475 15.67 -0.28 10.37
C VAL A 475 16.37 -1.63 10.50
N ASN A 476 15.88 -2.64 9.77
CA ASN A 476 16.55 -3.95 9.71
C ASN A 476 17.75 -3.91 8.76
N LEU A 477 18.83 -3.23 9.17
CA LEU A 477 20.07 -3.17 8.39
C LEU A 477 20.66 -4.57 8.16
N GLN A 478 20.54 -5.46 9.12
CA GLN A 478 21.08 -6.81 9.01
C GLN A 478 20.56 -7.56 7.76
N ARG A 479 19.32 -7.28 7.33
CA ARG A 479 18.76 -7.83 6.08
C ARG A 479 19.51 -7.38 4.82
N TYR A 480 19.98 -6.13 4.79
CA TYR A 480 20.62 -5.53 3.61
C TYR A 480 22.15 -5.48 3.70
N ARG A 481 22.72 -5.65 4.89
CA ARG A 481 24.15 -5.47 5.17
C ARG A 481 25.06 -6.25 4.22
N THR A 482 24.76 -7.52 3.97
CA THR A 482 25.57 -8.35 3.05
C THR A 482 25.52 -7.79 1.63
N LYS A 483 24.32 -7.48 1.11
CA LYS A 483 24.16 -6.93 -0.24
C LYS A 483 24.82 -5.56 -0.41
N LEU A 484 24.70 -4.69 0.59
CA LEU A 484 25.32 -3.37 0.55
C LEU A 484 26.85 -3.50 0.55
N LYS A 485 27.42 -4.39 1.38
CA LYS A 485 28.86 -4.67 1.37
C LYS A 485 29.34 -5.25 0.04
N GLU A 486 28.60 -6.18 -0.54
CA GLU A 486 28.88 -6.72 -1.87
C GLU A 486 28.82 -5.63 -2.95
N LYS A 487 27.86 -4.70 -2.87
CA LYS A 487 27.74 -3.56 -3.79
C LYS A 487 28.88 -2.56 -3.65
N SER A 488 29.28 -2.22 -2.43
CA SER A 488 30.42 -1.34 -2.18
C SER A 488 31.72 -1.95 -2.71
N ALA A 489 31.98 -3.23 -2.40
CA ALA A 489 33.17 -3.94 -2.90
C ALA A 489 33.17 -4.04 -4.44
N ALA A 490 32.03 -4.38 -5.05
CA ALA A 490 31.90 -4.44 -6.49
C ALA A 490 32.11 -3.06 -7.16
N ALA A 491 31.66 -1.97 -6.52
CA ALA A 491 31.87 -0.62 -7.04
C ALA A 491 33.34 -0.17 -6.95
N GLU A 492 34.03 -0.55 -5.87
CA GLU A 492 35.48 -0.32 -5.71
C GLU A 492 36.30 -1.07 -6.78
N ASP A 493 36.01 -2.36 -6.98
CA ASP A 493 36.65 -3.14 -8.04
C ASP A 493 36.32 -2.57 -9.43
N HIS A 494 35.07 -2.14 -9.65
CA HIS A 494 34.63 -1.59 -10.92
C HIS A 494 35.39 -0.31 -11.27
N ILE A 495 35.49 0.66 -10.35
CA ILE A 495 36.19 1.92 -10.61
C ILE A 495 37.68 1.67 -10.83
N LYS A 496 38.31 0.80 -10.03
CA LYS A 496 39.71 0.43 -10.20
C LYS A 496 39.98 -0.16 -11.58
N ASN A 497 39.17 -1.12 -12.02
CA ASN A 497 39.32 -1.76 -13.32
C ASN A 497 39.08 -0.78 -14.49
N LEU A 498 38.19 0.21 -14.35
CA LEU A 498 38.01 1.26 -15.37
C LEU A 498 39.27 2.11 -15.59
N PHE A 499 40.10 2.30 -14.57
CA PHE A 499 41.35 3.06 -14.67
C PHE A 499 42.56 2.17 -15.02
N ASP A 500 42.58 0.93 -14.52
CA ASP A 500 43.71 0.01 -14.67
C ASP A 500 43.69 -0.78 -16.00
N ASP A 501 42.51 -1.04 -16.57
CA ASP A 501 42.35 -1.83 -17.80
C ASP A 501 41.61 -1.04 -18.91
N PRO A 502 42.33 -0.55 -19.93
CA PRO A 502 41.73 0.12 -21.09
C PRO A 502 40.72 -0.75 -21.84
N ALA A 503 40.90 -2.08 -21.89
CA ALA A 503 39.96 -2.98 -22.55
C ALA A 503 38.65 -3.10 -21.76
N TYR A 504 38.73 -3.09 -20.42
CA TYR A 504 37.56 -3.04 -19.54
C TYR A 504 36.77 -1.74 -19.73
N LEU A 505 37.45 -0.58 -19.75
CA LEU A 505 36.81 0.71 -20.05
C LEU A 505 36.13 0.72 -21.41
N VAL A 506 36.81 0.26 -22.46
CA VAL A 506 36.25 0.19 -23.82
C VAL A 506 35.03 -0.73 -23.86
N LYS A 507 35.07 -1.89 -23.18
CA LYS A 507 33.93 -2.81 -23.07
C LYS A 507 32.70 -2.08 -22.51
N TYR A 508 32.84 -1.37 -21.39
CA TYR A 508 31.72 -0.65 -20.78
C TYR A 508 31.24 0.54 -21.61
N ILE A 509 32.12 1.23 -22.35
CA ILE A 509 31.70 2.29 -23.28
C ILE A 509 30.89 1.70 -24.44
N VAL A 510 31.32 0.57 -25.01
CA VAL A 510 30.61 -0.13 -26.09
C VAL A 510 29.26 -0.64 -25.59
N GLU A 511 29.22 -1.22 -24.40
CA GLU A 511 27.98 -1.69 -23.76
C GLU A 511 27.02 -0.53 -23.45
N GLN A 512 27.51 0.64 -22.99
CA GLN A 512 26.69 1.84 -22.84
C GLN A 512 26.21 2.40 -24.17
N LYS A 513 27.06 2.34 -25.22
CA LYS A 513 26.66 2.70 -26.57
C LYS A 513 25.50 1.81 -27.02
N ASP A 514 25.65 0.49 -26.93
CA ASP A 514 24.66 -0.46 -27.45
C ASP A 514 23.28 -0.30 -26.79
N HIS A 515 23.23 0.10 -25.52
CA HIS A 515 21.98 0.25 -24.78
C HIS A 515 21.55 1.71 -24.58
N HIS A 516 22.22 2.65 -25.26
CA HIS A 516 21.81 4.05 -25.28
C HIS A 516 20.46 4.17 -26.01
N TRP A 517 19.54 4.99 -25.50
CA TRP A 517 18.17 5.07 -26.01
C TRP A 517 18.09 5.32 -27.54
N THR A 518 19.06 6.05 -28.10
CA THR A 518 19.15 6.33 -29.55
C THR A 518 19.43 5.10 -30.41
N ASN A 519 19.84 3.98 -29.81
CA ASN A 519 20.22 2.73 -30.49
C ASN A 519 19.19 1.62 -30.33
N ILE A 520 18.20 1.83 -29.46
CA ILE A 520 17.08 0.91 -29.29
C ILE A 520 16.03 1.28 -30.34
N VAL A 521 15.80 0.37 -31.28
CA VAL A 521 14.72 0.49 -32.28
C VAL A 521 13.46 -0.09 -31.63
N GLU A 522 12.64 0.75 -31.03
CA GLU A 522 11.28 0.38 -30.61
C GLU A 522 10.39 0.29 -31.86
N ASP A 523 10.23 -0.92 -32.36
CA ASP A 523 9.17 -1.33 -33.28
C ASP A 523 9.13 -0.68 -34.69
N SER A 524 8.69 -1.48 -35.66
CA SER A 524 8.79 -1.23 -37.11
C SER A 524 8.00 -0.05 -37.68
N THR A 525 7.31 0.72 -36.83
CA THR A 525 6.49 1.89 -37.21
C THR A 525 7.09 3.23 -36.77
N TYR A 526 8.04 3.25 -35.83
CA TYR A 526 8.81 4.44 -35.55
C TYR A 526 9.98 4.51 -36.53
N LEU A 527 9.95 5.50 -37.42
CA LEU A 527 11.11 5.84 -38.25
C LEU A 527 12.33 5.93 -37.31
N PRO A 528 13.48 5.30 -37.65
CA PRO A 528 14.68 5.41 -36.85
C PRO A 528 14.92 6.89 -36.59
N ASN A 529 15.00 7.27 -35.32
CA ASN A 529 15.24 8.66 -34.94
C ASN A 529 16.48 9.16 -35.71
N GLU A 530 16.54 10.44 -36.10
CA GLU A 530 17.66 11.02 -36.89
C GLU A 530 19.03 10.68 -36.25
N TYR A 531 19.05 10.45 -34.94
CA TYR A 531 20.20 10.00 -34.17
C TYR A 531 20.64 8.54 -34.40
N SER A 532 19.77 7.59 -34.76
CA SER A 532 20.18 6.22 -35.11
C SER A 532 20.90 6.18 -36.47
N GLN A 533 20.48 7.03 -37.41
CA GLN A 533 21.15 7.26 -38.70
C GLN A 533 22.46 8.08 -38.54
N SER A 534 22.65 8.73 -37.38
CA SER A 534 23.72 9.70 -37.13
C SER A 534 25.11 9.11 -36.81
N TYR A 535 25.28 7.77 -36.76
CA TYR A 535 26.62 7.17 -36.65
C TYR A 535 27.53 7.44 -37.86
N HIS A 536 26.93 7.81 -38.99
CA HIS A 536 27.64 8.23 -40.19
C HIS A 536 28.14 9.68 -40.08
N ASP A 537 27.49 10.53 -39.28
CA ASP A 537 27.93 11.90 -39.00
C ASP A 537 29.05 11.91 -37.94
N ALA A 538 30.21 12.45 -38.32
CA ALA A 538 31.39 12.42 -37.46
C ALA A 538 31.29 13.32 -36.22
N ILE A 539 30.46 14.37 -36.24
CA ILE A 539 30.26 15.30 -35.13
C ILE A 539 29.30 14.68 -34.12
N LEU A 540 28.15 14.18 -34.58
CA LEU A 540 27.15 13.53 -33.72
C LEU A 540 27.69 12.25 -33.09
N ARG A 541 28.44 11.44 -33.84
CA ARG A 541 29.16 10.28 -33.30
C ARG A 541 30.10 10.66 -32.16
N LYS A 542 30.86 11.75 -32.29
CA LYS A 542 31.75 12.23 -31.21
C LYS A 542 30.97 12.68 -29.97
N VAL A 543 29.85 13.37 -30.16
CA VAL A 543 28.96 13.80 -29.06
C VAL A 543 28.43 12.57 -28.30
N LEU A 544 27.95 11.56 -29.03
CA LEU A 544 27.40 10.33 -28.46
C LEU A 544 28.45 9.53 -27.69
N TYR A 545 29.62 9.25 -28.29
CA TYR A 545 30.70 8.57 -27.56
C TYR A 545 31.15 9.34 -26.33
N ARG A 546 31.19 10.69 -26.39
CA ARG A 546 31.50 11.52 -25.22
C ARG A 546 30.43 11.39 -24.13
N SER A 547 29.16 11.29 -24.49
CA SER A 547 28.07 11.02 -23.54
C SER A 547 28.24 9.62 -22.92
N CYS A 548 28.41 8.57 -23.72
CA CYS A 548 28.63 7.20 -23.22
C CYS A 548 29.82 7.11 -22.26
N MET A 549 30.97 7.70 -22.63
CA MET A 549 32.16 7.75 -21.77
C MET A 549 31.90 8.48 -20.45
N ARG A 550 31.22 9.62 -20.50
CA ARG A 550 30.85 10.37 -19.29
C ARG A 550 29.90 9.56 -18.42
N SER A 551 28.96 8.84 -19.01
CA SER A 551 27.98 8.03 -18.29
C SER A 551 28.65 6.86 -17.56
N VAL A 552 29.55 6.11 -18.23
CA VAL A 552 30.36 5.04 -17.60
C VAL A 552 31.09 5.56 -16.37
N LEU A 553 31.84 6.65 -16.53
CA LEU A 553 32.65 7.19 -15.42
C LEU A 553 31.78 7.78 -14.31
N ARG A 554 30.78 8.60 -14.64
CA ARG A 554 29.89 9.22 -13.64
C ARG A 554 29.17 8.18 -12.81
N ARG A 555 28.68 7.10 -13.45
CA ARG A 555 28.02 6.01 -12.76
C ARG A 555 28.98 5.29 -11.82
N ALA A 556 30.18 4.96 -12.28
CA ALA A 556 31.18 4.30 -11.44
C ALA A 556 31.56 5.15 -10.22
N PHE A 557 31.80 6.44 -10.39
CA PHE A 557 32.06 7.35 -9.28
C PHE A 557 30.85 7.47 -8.34
N PHE A 558 29.64 7.60 -8.88
CA PHE A 558 28.44 7.69 -8.08
C PHE A 558 28.20 6.42 -7.26
N GLU A 559 28.25 5.24 -7.89
CA GLU A 559 28.11 3.94 -7.23
C GLU A 559 29.15 3.76 -6.12
N PHE A 560 30.40 4.12 -6.40
CA PHE A 560 31.49 4.06 -5.42
C PHE A 560 31.18 4.87 -4.15
N PHE A 561 30.72 6.13 -4.28
CA PHE A 561 30.43 6.97 -3.12
C PHE A 561 29.07 6.65 -2.47
N ILE A 562 28.04 6.36 -3.25
CA ILE A 562 26.67 6.28 -2.74
C ILE A 562 26.45 5.00 -1.92
N TRP A 563 27.05 3.87 -2.29
CA TRP A 563 26.90 2.63 -1.53
C TRP A 563 27.56 2.72 -0.16
N ASP A 564 28.73 3.36 -0.09
CA ASP A 564 29.39 3.65 1.18
C ASP A 564 28.58 4.63 2.03
N THR A 565 28.11 5.74 1.43
CA THR A 565 27.29 6.76 2.11
C THR A 565 26.01 6.17 2.68
N VAL A 566 25.28 5.34 1.91
CA VAL A 566 24.06 4.67 2.35
C VAL A 566 24.36 3.66 3.47
N THR A 567 25.47 2.91 3.34
CA THR A 567 25.87 1.94 4.38
C THR A 567 26.18 2.63 5.69
N ASN A 568 26.99 3.70 5.66
CA ASN A 568 27.37 4.48 6.83
C ASN A 568 26.14 5.13 7.48
N ALA A 569 25.26 5.76 6.70
CA ALA A 569 24.04 6.36 7.22
C ALA A 569 23.12 5.34 7.90
N LEU A 570 23.03 4.12 7.37
CA LEU A 570 22.26 3.03 7.98
C LEU A 570 22.92 2.53 9.27
N GLU A 571 24.25 2.38 9.31
CA GLU A 571 24.99 1.95 10.51
C GLU A 571 24.95 3.01 11.62
N ASP A 572 25.04 4.29 11.26
CA ASP A 572 24.88 5.43 12.17
C ASP A 572 23.45 5.48 12.74
N PHE A 573 22.45 5.25 11.89
CA PHE A 573 21.06 5.18 12.32
C PHE A 573 20.83 3.99 13.25
N GLU A 574 21.27 2.78 12.90
CA GLU A 574 21.16 1.57 13.76
C GLU A 574 21.86 1.77 15.12
N THR A 575 23.02 2.43 15.11
CA THR A 575 23.76 2.76 16.34
C THR A 575 22.99 3.75 17.20
N PHE A 576 22.45 4.80 16.59
CA PHE A 576 21.57 5.76 17.26
C PHE A 576 20.31 5.09 17.81
N GLU A 577 19.64 4.22 17.04
CA GLU A 577 18.49 3.44 17.52
C GLU A 577 18.89 2.63 18.76
N ARG A 578 20.01 1.93 18.74
CA ARG A 578 20.47 1.11 19.88
C ARG A 578 20.81 1.95 21.12
N GLU A 579 21.41 3.11 20.94
CA GLU A 579 21.86 3.98 22.04
C GLU A 579 20.70 4.77 22.67
N THR A 580 19.80 5.28 21.83
CA THR A 580 18.65 6.09 22.23
C THR A 580 17.46 5.20 22.62
N LEU A 581 17.19 4.14 21.88
CA LEU A 581 16.06 3.23 22.10
C LEU A 581 16.47 2.02 22.95
N LYS A 582 16.95 2.26 24.18
CA LYS A 582 17.58 1.27 25.08
C LYS A 582 16.84 -0.07 25.30
N GLU A 583 15.52 -0.17 25.06
CA GLU A 583 14.76 -1.44 25.14
C GLU A 583 13.64 -1.55 24.11
N PRO A 584 13.56 -2.57 23.22
CA PRO A 584 12.47 -2.72 22.25
C PRO A 584 11.09 -2.67 22.94
N PRO A 585 10.02 -2.22 22.24
CA PRO A 585 8.68 -2.17 22.84
C PRO A 585 8.33 -3.53 23.43
N LYS A 586 7.88 -3.53 24.69
CA LYS A 586 7.55 -4.77 25.40
C LYS A 586 6.41 -5.46 24.66
N MET A 587 6.42 -6.78 24.60
CA MET A 587 5.26 -7.53 24.12
C MET A 587 4.33 -7.82 25.31
N GLU A 588 3.07 -7.44 25.18
CA GLU A 588 2.00 -7.79 26.11
C GLU A 588 1.31 -9.07 25.63
N GLU A 589 1.05 -9.98 26.57
CA GLU A 589 0.20 -11.14 26.30
C GLU A 589 -1.28 -10.69 26.25
N PHE A 590 -2.00 -11.17 25.24
CA PHE A 590 -3.43 -10.97 25.05
C PHE A 590 -4.07 -12.34 24.73
N GLY A 591 -4.49 -13.06 25.77
CA GLY A 591 -4.96 -14.45 25.63
C GLY A 591 -3.87 -15.38 25.08
N TYR A 592 -4.07 -15.95 23.89
CA TYR A 592 -3.08 -16.75 23.16
C TYR A 592 -2.25 -15.94 22.16
N CYS A 593 -2.50 -14.63 22.08
CA CYS A 593 -1.83 -13.72 21.17
C CYS A 593 -0.89 -12.78 21.93
N ARG A 594 -0.07 -12.06 21.17
CA ARG A 594 0.79 -11.01 21.67
C ARG A 594 0.50 -9.70 20.94
N ARG A 595 0.76 -8.58 21.59
CA ARG A 595 0.73 -7.25 20.97
C ARG A 595 1.91 -6.44 21.44
N THR A 596 2.31 -5.42 20.71
CA THR A 596 3.24 -4.44 21.26
C THR A 596 2.52 -3.65 22.36
N ALA A 597 3.03 -3.76 23.59
CA ALA A 597 2.74 -2.83 24.68
C ALA A 597 2.97 -1.43 24.10
N ALA A 598 1.95 -0.58 24.17
CA ALA A 598 1.75 0.62 23.37
C ALA A 598 3.04 1.16 22.71
N PRO A 599 3.03 1.44 21.38
CA PRO A 599 4.14 2.10 20.71
C PRO A 599 4.54 3.30 21.56
N ARG A 600 5.84 3.40 21.84
CA ARG A 600 6.33 4.30 22.89
C ARG A 600 5.69 5.68 22.67
N PRO A 601 5.15 6.35 23.71
CA PRO A 601 4.79 7.75 23.57
C PRO A 601 6.08 8.46 23.18
N HIS A 602 6.15 8.88 21.93
CA HIS A 602 7.34 9.47 21.36
C HIS A 602 7.43 10.97 21.71
N VAL A 603 6.75 11.41 22.77
CA VAL A 603 6.63 12.82 23.19
C VAL A 603 7.90 13.32 23.92
N SER A 604 9.09 13.06 23.38
CA SER A 604 10.42 13.40 23.93
C SER A 604 11.26 14.08 22.86
N GLU A 605 12.16 15.02 23.22
CA GLU A 605 13.19 15.60 22.32
C GLU A 605 14.01 14.52 21.57
N GLU A 606 14.07 13.30 22.13
CA GLU A 606 14.69 12.13 21.51
C GLU A 606 13.96 11.65 20.25
N LEU A 607 12.63 11.86 20.15
CA LEU A 607 11.86 11.58 18.94
C LEU A 607 12.15 12.59 17.85
N ASP A 608 12.15 13.90 18.14
CA ASP A 608 12.43 14.90 17.09
C ASP A 608 13.76 14.60 16.42
N THR A 609 14.74 14.23 17.25
CA THR A 609 16.04 13.75 16.79
C THR A 609 15.92 12.43 16.00
N TYR A 610 15.13 11.46 16.46
CA TYR A 610 14.89 10.19 15.76
C TYR A 610 14.19 10.37 14.41
N THR A 611 13.06 11.07 14.38
CA THR A 611 12.27 11.38 13.19
C THR A 611 13.08 12.21 12.22
N ALA A 612 13.84 13.21 12.68
CA ALA A 612 14.75 13.96 11.82
C ALA A 612 15.82 13.06 11.20
N LYS A 613 16.50 12.22 11.99
CA LYS A 613 17.50 11.28 11.47
C LYS A 613 16.91 10.23 10.54
N TYR A 614 15.72 9.73 10.84
CA TYR A 614 15.01 8.76 10.01
C TYR A 614 14.58 9.39 8.68
N ARG A 615 14.05 10.62 8.71
CA ARG A 615 13.75 11.41 7.51
C ARG A 615 15.01 11.66 6.69
N GLN A 616 16.12 12.06 7.29
CA GLN A 616 17.40 12.23 6.60
C GLN A 616 17.87 10.94 5.91
N LEU A 617 17.76 9.80 6.59
CA LEU A 617 18.08 8.49 6.01
C LEU A 617 17.15 8.16 4.83
N GLN A 618 15.84 8.36 4.99
CA GLN A 618 14.88 8.17 3.91
C GLN A 618 15.17 9.08 2.72
N GLU A 619 15.47 10.35 2.98
CA GLU A 619 15.84 11.34 1.97
C GLU A 619 17.10 10.92 1.25
N LEU A 620 18.17 10.54 1.94
CA LEU A 620 19.40 10.04 1.32
C LEU A 620 19.11 8.87 0.37
N ILE A 621 18.39 7.86 0.84
CA ILE A 621 18.05 6.67 0.03
C ILE A 621 17.19 7.06 -1.18
N ARG A 622 16.23 7.96 -0.98
CA ARG A 622 15.35 8.44 -2.07
C ARG A 622 16.10 9.27 -3.09
N HIS A 623 16.96 10.20 -2.67
CA HIS A 623 17.79 11.00 -3.57
C HIS A 623 18.77 10.12 -4.32
N ALA A 624 19.38 9.13 -3.66
CA ALA A 624 20.21 8.12 -4.31
C ALA A 624 19.45 7.40 -5.43
N ALA A 625 18.24 6.91 -5.13
CA ALA A 625 17.39 6.23 -6.10
C ALA A 625 16.92 7.15 -7.23
N ALA A 626 16.52 8.38 -6.92
CA ALA A 626 16.11 9.38 -7.90
C ALA A 626 17.27 9.73 -8.83
N PHE A 627 18.48 9.92 -8.30
CA PHE A 627 19.67 10.16 -9.11
C PHE A 627 19.97 8.97 -10.02
N PHE A 628 19.89 7.73 -9.51
CA PHE A 628 20.01 6.53 -10.35
C PHE A 628 19.02 6.53 -11.52
N ILE A 629 17.76 6.88 -11.26
CA ILE A 629 16.71 6.89 -12.26
C ILE A 629 16.87 8.08 -13.23
N PHE A 630 17.09 9.29 -12.76
CA PHE A 630 17.07 10.48 -13.61
C PHE A 630 18.36 10.70 -14.37
N GLU A 631 19.52 10.42 -13.77
CA GLU A 631 20.81 10.66 -14.42
C GLU A 631 21.24 9.49 -15.29
N PHE A 632 21.08 8.24 -14.82
CA PHE A 632 21.62 7.10 -15.56
C PHE A 632 20.59 6.39 -16.44
N ARG A 633 19.29 6.43 -16.12
CA ARG A 633 18.26 5.75 -16.91
C ARG A 633 17.80 6.52 -18.15
N LYS A 634 17.87 7.86 -18.12
CA LYS A 634 17.53 8.68 -19.29
C LYS A 634 18.49 8.47 -20.45
N GLU A 635 19.72 8.06 -20.16
CA GLU A 635 20.76 7.86 -21.16
C GLU A 635 20.83 6.40 -21.66
N ALA A 636 20.60 5.38 -20.81
CA ALA A 636 20.67 3.97 -21.20
C ALA A 636 19.78 3.00 -20.37
N ILE A 637 19.38 1.86 -20.95
CA ILE A 637 18.54 0.82 -20.31
C ILE A 637 19.20 0.20 -19.06
N HIS A 638 20.53 0.18 -19.00
CA HIS A 638 21.33 -0.43 -17.92
C HIS A 638 21.11 0.13 -16.51
N ALA A 639 20.43 1.27 -16.37
CA ALA A 639 20.09 1.80 -15.05
C ALA A 639 18.97 1.01 -14.37
N ALA A 640 18.29 0.13 -15.11
CA ALA A 640 17.52 -0.94 -14.52
C ALA A 640 18.34 -2.23 -14.51
N SER A 641 18.07 -3.08 -13.51
CA SER A 641 18.81 -4.30 -13.18
C SER A 641 19.11 -5.23 -14.38
N GLU A 642 20.07 -6.14 -14.19
CA GLU A 642 20.41 -7.21 -15.16
C GLU A 642 19.19 -7.94 -15.80
N PRO A 643 18.09 -8.20 -15.07
CA PRO A 643 16.82 -8.62 -15.65
C PRO A 643 16.27 -7.69 -16.74
N MET A 644 16.19 -6.37 -16.51
CA MET A 644 15.70 -5.43 -17.52
C MET A 644 16.65 -5.30 -18.72
N ARG A 645 17.97 -5.42 -18.51
CA ARG A 645 18.93 -5.56 -19.61
C ARG A 645 18.54 -6.73 -20.52
N ASN A 646 18.24 -7.88 -19.93
CA ASN A 646 17.91 -9.08 -20.70
C ASN A 646 16.51 -8.99 -21.34
N THR A 647 15.49 -8.47 -20.67
CA THR A 647 14.11 -8.39 -21.18
C THR A 647 13.97 -7.51 -22.44
N TYR A 648 14.66 -6.37 -22.50
CA TYR A 648 14.51 -5.42 -23.61
C TYR A 648 15.50 -5.67 -24.77
N LEU A 649 16.50 -6.52 -24.58
CA LEU A 649 17.49 -6.86 -25.62
C LEU A 649 17.27 -8.24 -26.24
N THR A 650 16.56 -9.15 -25.57
CA THR A 650 16.33 -10.52 -26.07
C THR A 650 15.09 -10.67 -26.96
N THR A 651 14.34 -9.60 -27.25
CA THR A 651 13.26 -9.59 -28.25
C THR A 651 13.75 -9.67 -29.71
N ARG A 652 15.00 -10.09 -29.95
CA ARG A 652 15.49 -10.50 -31.26
C ARG A 652 15.90 -11.97 -31.24
N ILE A 653 14.94 -12.84 -31.51
CA ILE A 653 15.11 -13.99 -32.42
C ILE A 653 13.97 -13.94 -33.42
#